data_AF-A0A4S1XCF8-F1
#
_entry.id   AF-A0A4S1XCF8-F1
#
_cell.length_a   1.000
_cell.length_b   1.000
_cell.length_c   1.000
_cell.angle_alpha   90.00
_cell.angle_beta   90.00
_cell.angle_gamma   90.00
#
_symmetry.space_group_name_H-M   'P 1'
#
loop_
_entity.id
_entity.type
_entity.pdbx_description
1 polymer ?
#
loop_
_entity_poly.entity_id
_entity_poly.type
_entity_poly.pdbx_seq_one_letter_code
_entity_poly.pdbx_strand_id
1 'polypeptide(L)'
;MSAPRARLITRWARQAGRAPLAFLSENARLDARGLPELLTDIARSAADIPFHDDAGEVDGNWRRILLADPSFVLALLVTAEIESHAEPVDRVLEEARRGGSPRENEVLLTRLVEACLCFADDLDAWLAPADLGGVLRGQSIRRLAEEVIERVLGPQLQRLVDHVAAIEEVELSQRFRHERWDVAMRPWRRAMLEGEARGVAEAVERAWADRMLSELADAVEGFVEEMRALGRRAADAFEASLRTGDHSAHPALTIAFARIFGHVRELLNRIPEQWIDYYQHVLLHAVPAEARPDRLLLALVPKPGGRPALPQGTLVPAGKDKGGKPIVFATDTTLAVTGSMLREARLWLPDATIVRFEAGPDGSLGEPGFGIAASVPGDAFAAHAMFATPLLALRGGTRRITLELDLDGKDAATGGRIEVSVSTATGWLAVPFADAAFDAGTLRVDFVLPSDLPELAACLDGADAPPSPALRLTLHGGRMDARIRDARLSLAVKDVPDIHVRTPSGPASVTAAAPFGTPPVPGGWLRIDHPALAGPPLDRLVLRLDWAGLPPGDGGFASYYQGYVVDARGALFDWPPFDNSTFTATLTAPVPGWDASHRLPLFAPASLGSAPPVAAASPPDIFGTDFEPAPALTPERGPLAPGSWFAAAAMPDVGSKLPDHICVTLGGPIYGFGHSLHAANVQYATEAIARGEAPLPRPGFFRRLLRAILGFPARILRNVEGLERVEADAPPPAIVLLPNPPFQPLLSRIALDYARTIEAQDLTFHHAETFETATALPLRGAMLFPAPPQGLTLDLCFDGVRARDVLALLVQLAGTGVGHRPSWSYRAATGWQPLPPDALLADETHGFAATGVLRIDVPEDMARPFSLRLRFGAADAPPAIVAILPDAVSATRLVDGSETAMAPIPAGTVARLPGLAGVIQPVDSAGGRPPEAPAMLRARTAERTRHRARAASAWDVERLVLSEFPDIAQVRVLGEGDPARETMASEITVIVIPALGAGAWPRPTAAPQLRAAIADRIAGLASPFARIAVVDPVYVGVDVTACLVLDRFDLEPIQTALIALLTPGAEPSMDLDDAADADHVRAAIARFLRAQPEVRSIQRVDVTLAGPDTGWRVPIAGEIALTSVAASATASW
;
A
#
# COMPACT_ATOMS: atom_id res chain seq x y z
N MET A 1 12.52 -31.80 -35.42
CA MET A 1 12.47 -30.32 -35.52
C MET A 1 12.82 -29.78 -34.15
N SER A 2 14.02 -29.19 -33.99
CA SER A 2 14.42 -28.53 -32.74
C SER A 2 13.52 -27.32 -32.55
N ALA A 3 12.96 -27.14 -31.35
CA ALA A 3 12.29 -25.89 -31.00
C ALA A 3 13.25 -24.71 -31.26
N PRO A 4 12.78 -23.57 -31.78
CA PRO A 4 13.61 -22.40 -31.96
C PRO A 4 14.13 -21.95 -30.58
N ARG A 5 15.45 -21.98 -30.39
CA ARG A 5 16.09 -21.39 -29.21
C ARG A 5 15.73 -19.91 -29.17
N ALA A 6 15.19 -19.45 -28.04
CA ALA A 6 14.78 -18.06 -27.85
C ALA A 6 15.98 -17.12 -28.00
N ARG A 7 15.77 -16.01 -28.73
CA ARG A 7 16.83 -15.10 -29.21
C ARG A 7 16.79 -13.76 -28.46
N LEU A 8 17.94 -13.16 -28.20
CA LEU A 8 18.06 -11.88 -27.48
C LEU A 8 18.04 -10.69 -28.43
N ILE A 9 17.33 -9.63 -28.04
CA ILE A 9 17.31 -8.34 -28.74
C ILE A 9 18.25 -7.39 -28.01
N THR A 10 19.34 -7.02 -28.67
CA THR A 10 20.33 -6.08 -28.11
C THR A 10 20.50 -4.82 -28.97
N ARG A 11 20.05 -4.87 -30.22
CA ARG A 11 20.05 -3.71 -31.13
C ARG A 11 18.77 -2.91 -30.98
N TRP A 12 18.95 -1.59 -30.89
CA TRP A 12 17.86 -0.64 -30.70
C TRP A 12 18.09 0.62 -31.52
N ALA A 13 17.05 1.12 -32.18
CA ALA A 13 17.03 2.51 -32.59
C ALA A 13 16.75 3.38 -31.36
N ARG A 14 17.53 4.44 -31.16
CA ARG A 14 17.49 5.31 -29.97
C ARG A 14 17.39 6.78 -30.38
N GLN A 15 16.87 7.63 -29.49
CA GLN A 15 16.85 9.08 -29.72
C GLN A 15 18.26 9.67 -29.96
N ALA A 16 19.26 9.24 -29.19
CA ALA A 16 20.65 9.69 -29.36
C ALA A 16 21.24 9.32 -30.73
N GLY A 17 20.85 8.15 -31.28
CA GLY A 17 21.30 7.66 -32.59
C GLY A 17 20.55 8.22 -33.79
N ARG A 18 19.76 9.30 -33.61
CA ARG A 18 19.06 10.00 -34.71
C ARG A 18 19.91 11.03 -35.41
N ALA A 19 20.83 11.69 -34.70
CA ALA A 19 21.78 12.60 -35.31
C ALA A 19 22.77 11.80 -36.19
N PRO A 20 22.73 11.93 -37.52
CA PRO A 20 23.63 11.16 -38.37
C PRO A 20 25.03 11.74 -38.25
N LEU A 21 26.02 10.89 -37.96
CA LEU A 21 27.43 11.29 -37.86
C LEU A 21 27.93 12.06 -39.09
N ALA A 22 27.38 11.75 -40.28
CA ALA A 22 27.68 12.45 -41.52
C ALA A 22 27.33 13.95 -41.53
N PHE A 23 26.43 14.42 -40.65
CA PHE A 23 26.09 15.84 -40.52
C PHE A 23 26.93 16.58 -39.46
N LEU A 24 27.85 15.89 -38.79
CA LEU A 24 28.83 16.56 -37.93
C LEU A 24 29.82 17.29 -38.83
N SER A 25 30.00 18.59 -38.59
CA SER A 25 30.93 19.44 -39.35
C SER A 25 32.37 18.93 -39.32
N GLU A 26 32.71 18.16 -38.29
CA GLU A 26 34.00 17.50 -38.13
C GLU A 26 34.27 16.41 -39.18
N ASN A 27 33.23 15.72 -39.65
CA ASN A 27 33.32 14.62 -40.60
C ASN A 27 33.30 15.06 -42.07
N ALA A 28 33.14 16.36 -42.33
CA ALA A 28 33.03 16.93 -43.67
C ALA A 28 33.94 18.16 -43.88
N ARG A 29 35.04 18.28 -43.10
CA ARG A 29 36.00 19.39 -43.25
C ARG A 29 36.60 19.41 -44.66
N LEU A 30 36.55 20.56 -45.33
CA LEU A 30 37.12 20.75 -46.66
C LEU A 30 38.65 20.76 -46.64
N ASP A 31 39.25 21.23 -45.55
CA ASP A 31 40.69 21.14 -45.29
C ASP A 31 40.92 20.77 -43.82
N ALA A 32 41.23 19.49 -43.59
CA ALA A 32 41.43 18.94 -42.26
C ALA A 32 42.86 19.11 -41.72
N ARG A 33 43.80 19.60 -42.53
CA ARG A 33 45.23 19.71 -42.16
C ARG A 33 45.38 20.66 -40.98
N GLY A 34 46.14 20.29 -39.96
CA GLY A 34 46.55 21.14 -38.86
C GLY A 34 47.76 22.02 -39.23
N LEU A 35 48.32 22.71 -38.24
CA LEU A 35 49.53 23.53 -38.45
C LEU A 35 50.76 22.66 -38.80
N PRO A 36 51.06 21.54 -38.11
CA PRO A 36 52.15 20.65 -38.49
C PRO A 36 52.04 20.14 -39.93
N GLU A 37 50.84 19.69 -40.34
CA GLU A 37 50.58 19.16 -41.69
C GLU A 37 50.80 20.22 -42.76
N LEU A 38 50.37 21.47 -42.50
CA LEU A 38 50.62 22.59 -43.41
C LEU A 38 52.11 22.90 -43.56
N LEU A 39 52.87 22.91 -42.46
CA LEU A 39 54.32 23.16 -42.50
C LEU A 39 55.06 22.03 -43.22
N THR A 40 54.65 20.78 -43.00
CA THR A 40 55.16 19.61 -43.71
C THR A 40 54.86 19.69 -45.21
N ASP A 41 53.63 20.02 -45.61
CA ASP A 41 53.26 20.18 -47.02
C ASP A 41 54.01 21.33 -47.70
N ILE A 42 54.21 22.45 -46.98
CA ILE A 42 55.03 23.57 -47.47
C ILE A 42 56.48 23.13 -47.65
N ALA A 43 57.07 22.44 -46.68
CA ALA A 43 58.43 21.92 -46.78
C ALA A 43 58.59 20.90 -47.92
N ARG A 44 57.58 20.04 -48.13
CA ARG A 44 57.55 19.08 -49.25
C ARG A 44 57.53 19.81 -50.58
N SER A 45 56.64 20.79 -50.75
CA SER A 45 56.51 21.58 -51.98
C SER A 45 57.75 22.45 -52.24
N ALA A 46 58.43 22.90 -51.19
CA ALA A 46 59.67 23.66 -51.28
C ALA A 46 60.86 22.84 -51.83
N ALA A 47 60.74 21.52 -51.96
CA ALA A 47 61.78 20.68 -52.56
C ALA A 47 61.98 20.97 -54.05
N ASP A 48 60.91 21.39 -54.73
CA ASP A 48 60.89 21.67 -56.18
C ASP A 48 61.35 23.09 -56.52
N ILE A 49 61.64 23.91 -55.50
CA ILE A 49 62.08 25.29 -55.67
C ILE A 49 63.60 25.34 -55.44
N PRO A 50 64.44 25.35 -56.49
CA PRO A 50 65.88 25.49 -56.33
C PRO A 50 66.24 26.92 -55.88
N PHE A 51 67.36 27.06 -55.19
CA PHE A 51 68.03 28.36 -55.02
C PHE A 51 69.43 28.30 -55.65
N HIS A 52 69.94 29.47 -56.03
CA HIS A 52 71.22 29.59 -56.71
C HIS A 52 72.23 30.30 -55.81
N ASP A 53 73.50 29.93 -55.92
CA ASP A 53 74.61 30.64 -55.27
C ASP A 53 74.91 31.99 -55.96
N ASP A 54 75.89 32.72 -55.44
CA ASP A 54 76.34 33.99 -56.00
C ASP A 54 76.95 33.86 -57.41
N ALA A 55 77.31 32.64 -57.84
CA ALA A 55 77.77 32.33 -59.19
C ALA A 55 76.61 32.02 -60.16
N GLY A 56 75.37 31.95 -59.66
CA GLY A 56 74.18 31.62 -60.44
C GLY A 56 73.95 30.12 -60.65
N GLU A 57 74.72 29.26 -59.98
CA GLU A 57 74.60 27.81 -60.03
C GLU A 57 73.63 27.31 -58.96
N VAL A 58 72.91 26.21 -59.21
CA VAL A 58 71.95 25.66 -58.23
C VAL A 58 72.69 25.14 -56.99
N ASP A 59 72.44 25.73 -55.81
CA ASP A 59 73.05 25.38 -54.51
C ASP A 59 72.06 24.68 -53.55
N GLY A 60 71.07 24.00 -54.12
CA GLY A 60 70.07 23.22 -53.38
C GLY A 60 68.66 23.77 -53.56
N ASN A 61 67.77 23.45 -52.62
CA ASN A 61 66.36 23.82 -52.67
C ASN A 61 65.85 24.45 -51.38
N TRP A 62 64.71 25.12 -51.48
CA TRP A 62 64.09 25.82 -50.35
C TRP A 62 63.68 24.88 -49.22
N ARG A 63 63.42 23.59 -49.49
CA ARG A 63 63.21 22.59 -48.44
C ARG A 63 64.41 22.51 -47.49
N ARG A 64 65.64 22.53 -48.01
CA ARG A 64 66.86 22.53 -47.19
C ARG A 64 66.93 23.74 -46.25
N ILE A 65 66.51 24.90 -46.74
CA ILE A 65 66.49 26.16 -45.97
C ILE A 65 65.43 26.09 -44.86
N LEU A 66 64.22 25.61 -45.17
CA LEU A 66 63.14 25.50 -44.18
C LEU A 66 63.45 24.45 -43.09
N LEU A 67 64.05 23.32 -43.46
CA LEU A 67 64.44 22.26 -42.53
C LEU A 67 65.65 22.61 -41.64
N ALA A 68 66.30 23.76 -41.86
CA ALA A 68 67.28 24.28 -40.93
C ALA A 68 66.62 24.79 -39.62
N ASP A 69 65.32 25.09 -39.65
CA ASP A 69 64.55 25.48 -38.47
C ASP A 69 63.97 24.25 -37.74
N PRO A 70 64.17 24.13 -36.41
CA PRO A 70 63.65 23.00 -35.64
C PRO A 70 62.15 22.80 -35.77
N SER A 71 61.34 23.85 -35.94
CA SER A 71 59.88 23.71 -36.05
C SER A 71 59.45 22.93 -37.29
N PHE A 72 60.16 23.06 -38.41
CA PHE A 72 59.83 22.30 -39.62
C PHE A 72 60.26 20.82 -39.52
N VAL A 73 61.38 20.54 -38.84
CA VAL A 73 61.81 19.16 -38.55
C VAL A 73 60.86 18.48 -37.58
N LEU A 74 60.41 19.20 -36.55
CA LEU A 74 59.42 18.71 -35.59
C LEU A 74 58.04 18.55 -36.23
N ALA A 75 57.63 19.47 -37.11
CA ALA A 75 56.38 19.35 -37.89
C ALA A 75 56.39 18.11 -38.77
N LEU A 76 57.54 17.79 -39.40
CA LEU A 76 57.75 16.49 -40.02
C LEU A 76 57.52 15.42 -38.94
N LEU A 77 58.37 15.21 -37.94
CA LEU A 77 58.19 14.12 -36.96
C LEU A 77 56.76 13.94 -36.37
N VAL A 78 56.00 15.01 -36.16
CA VAL A 78 54.58 14.97 -35.73
C VAL A 78 53.66 14.32 -36.78
N THR A 79 53.89 14.61 -38.05
CA THR A 79 53.08 14.15 -39.19
C THR A 79 53.54 12.80 -39.77
N ALA A 80 54.43 12.09 -39.06
CA ALA A 80 55.11 10.89 -39.56
C ALA A 80 54.25 9.66 -39.65
N GLU A 81 52.98 9.79 -39.27
CA GLU A 81 52.02 8.70 -39.15
C GLU A 81 52.66 7.46 -38.51
N ILE A 82 53.43 7.64 -37.43
CA ILE A 82 54.21 6.55 -36.79
C ILE A 82 53.33 5.33 -36.53
N GLU A 83 52.04 5.53 -36.21
CA GLU A 83 51.07 4.45 -36.03
C GLU A 83 50.70 3.70 -37.32
N SER A 84 50.53 4.37 -38.46
CA SER A 84 50.20 3.68 -39.72
C SER A 84 51.36 2.78 -40.18
N HIS A 85 52.59 3.19 -39.87
CA HIS A 85 53.79 2.41 -40.14
C HIS A 85 54.12 1.37 -39.05
N ALA A 86 53.63 1.55 -37.82
CA ALA A 86 53.75 0.57 -36.73
C ALA A 86 52.74 -0.59 -36.86
N GLU A 87 51.54 -0.34 -37.39
CA GLU A 87 50.45 -1.33 -37.51
C GLU A 87 50.84 -2.64 -38.25
N PRO A 88 51.63 -2.63 -39.35
CA PRO A 88 52.15 -3.86 -39.94
C PRO A 88 53.06 -4.66 -38.99
N VAL A 89 53.88 -3.97 -38.17
CA VAL A 89 54.78 -4.60 -37.21
C VAL A 89 53.98 -5.18 -36.04
N ASP A 90 53.02 -4.43 -35.49
CA ASP A 90 52.14 -4.89 -34.40
C ASP A 90 51.32 -6.11 -34.80
N ARG A 91 50.78 -6.15 -36.03
CA ARG A 91 50.05 -7.34 -36.53
C ARG A 91 50.92 -8.59 -36.53
N VAL A 92 52.19 -8.46 -36.95
CA VAL A 92 53.13 -9.59 -36.94
C VAL A 92 53.54 -9.95 -35.50
N LEU A 93 53.68 -8.97 -34.60
CA LEU A 93 53.92 -9.20 -33.17
C LEU A 93 52.74 -9.94 -32.51
N GLU A 94 51.51 -9.59 -32.82
CA GLU A 94 50.32 -10.29 -32.32
C GLU A 94 50.25 -11.74 -32.85
N GLU A 95 50.54 -11.95 -34.13
CA GLU A 95 50.62 -13.30 -34.71
C GLU A 95 51.73 -14.13 -34.05
N ALA A 96 52.90 -13.52 -33.81
CA ALA A 96 54.02 -14.15 -33.11
C ALA A 96 53.66 -14.55 -31.66
N ARG A 97 52.89 -13.72 -30.95
CA ARG A 97 52.44 -14.00 -29.56
C ARG A 97 51.38 -15.09 -29.44
N ARG A 98 50.55 -15.28 -30.47
CA ARG A 98 49.53 -16.35 -30.48
C ARG A 98 50.16 -17.74 -30.50
N GLY A 99 51.41 -17.83 -30.95
CA GLY A 99 52.14 -19.08 -31.09
C GLY A 99 51.56 -19.95 -32.20
N GLY A 100 52.44 -20.57 -32.97
CA GLY A 100 52.07 -21.54 -33.99
C GLY A 100 52.82 -22.85 -33.82
N SER A 101 52.65 -23.73 -34.81
CA SER A 101 53.61 -24.81 -35.01
C SER A 101 55.01 -24.21 -35.24
N PRO A 102 56.08 -24.92 -34.89
CA PRO A 102 57.41 -24.33 -34.98
C PRO A 102 57.84 -23.84 -36.37
N ARG A 103 57.29 -24.43 -37.44
CA ARG A 103 57.48 -23.93 -38.81
C ARG A 103 56.76 -22.61 -39.07
N GLU A 104 55.60 -22.40 -38.45
CA GLU A 104 54.88 -21.13 -38.52
C GLU A 104 55.65 -20.05 -37.74
N ASN A 105 56.28 -20.39 -36.61
CA ASN A 105 57.07 -19.44 -35.81
C ASN A 105 58.36 -18.98 -36.52
N GLU A 106 59.01 -19.85 -37.29
CA GLU A 106 60.16 -19.48 -38.14
C GLU A 106 59.76 -18.48 -39.26
N VAL A 107 58.62 -18.72 -39.92
CA VAL A 107 58.06 -17.81 -40.93
C VAL A 107 57.68 -16.47 -40.30
N LEU A 108 57.09 -16.49 -39.10
CA LEU A 108 56.74 -15.28 -38.35
C LEU A 108 57.97 -14.47 -37.94
N LEU A 109 59.06 -15.13 -37.53
CA LEU A 109 60.32 -14.48 -37.17
C LEU A 109 60.92 -13.72 -38.37
N THR A 110 60.92 -14.35 -39.55
CA THR A 110 61.40 -13.71 -40.80
C THR A 110 60.54 -12.51 -41.18
N ARG A 111 59.20 -12.67 -41.13
CA ARG A 111 58.25 -11.58 -41.40
C ARG A 111 58.41 -10.43 -40.42
N LEU A 112 58.70 -10.70 -39.16
CA LEU A 112 58.87 -9.68 -38.13
C LEU A 112 60.12 -8.83 -38.38
N VAL A 113 61.24 -9.46 -38.73
CA VAL A 113 62.48 -8.75 -39.07
C VAL A 113 62.29 -7.90 -40.33
N GLU A 114 61.67 -8.47 -41.36
CA GLU A 114 61.39 -7.74 -42.61
C GLU A 114 60.46 -6.54 -42.37
N ALA A 115 59.41 -6.71 -41.58
CA ALA A 115 58.49 -5.62 -41.22
C ALA A 115 59.19 -4.50 -40.42
N CYS A 116 60.06 -4.85 -39.47
CA CYS A 116 60.82 -3.88 -38.68
C CYS A 116 61.79 -3.06 -39.55
N LEU A 117 62.49 -3.70 -40.48
CA LEU A 117 63.40 -3.00 -41.40
C LEU A 117 62.63 -2.13 -42.41
N CYS A 118 61.48 -2.57 -42.90
CA CYS A 118 60.63 -1.74 -43.76
C CYS A 118 60.12 -0.51 -43.02
N PHE A 119 59.68 -0.65 -41.77
CA PHE A 119 59.28 0.48 -40.92
C PHE A 119 60.41 1.51 -40.75
N ALA A 120 61.63 1.03 -40.51
CA ALA A 120 62.81 1.91 -40.39
C ALA A 120 63.17 2.58 -41.73
N ASP A 121 63.07 1.86 -42.86
CA ASP A 121 63.33 2.41 -44.19
C ASP A 121 62.30 3.46 -44.61
N ASP A 122 61.01 3.23 -44.34
CA ASP A 122 59.93 4.18 -44.60
C ASP A 122 60.18 5.49 -43.84
N LEU A 123 60.57 5.39 -42.57
CA LEU A 123 60.81 6.55 -41.73
C LEU A 123 62.10 7.30 -42.10
N ASP A 124 63.19 6.59 -42.45
CA ASP A 124 64.41 7.21 -42.96
C ASP A 124 64.18 7.90 -44.32
N ALA A 125 63.43 7.27 -45.24
CA ALA A 125 63.09 7.85 -46.54
C ALA A 125 62.27 9.14 -46.38
N TRP A 126 61.40 9.18 -45.38
CA TRP A 126 60.53 10.30 -45.11
C TRP A 126 61.24 11.45 -44.35
N LEU A 127 62.17 11.13 -43.46
CA LEU A 127 62.98 12.10 -42.70
C LEU A 127 64.21 12.65 -43.47
N ALA A 128 64.58 12.09 -44.63
CA ALA A 128 65.70 12.56 -45.43
C ALA A 128 65.41 13.89 -46.18
N PRO A 129 66.37 14.84 -46.23
CA PRO A 129 67.49 14.74 -47.17
C PRO A 129 68.89 15.04 -46.58
N ALA A 130 69.92 14.46 -47.21
CA ALA A 130 71.34 14.52 -46.81
C ALA A 130 71.77 15.89 -46.25
N ASP A 131 72.42 15.87 -45.08
CA ASP A 131 72.92 17.02 -44.30
C ASP A 131 71.90 17.84 -43.47
N LEU A 132 71.13 17.16 -42.61
CA LEU A 132 70.70 17.75 -41.34
C LEU A 132 71.94 17.99 -40.45
N GLY A 133 72.58 19.13 -40.66
CA GLY A 133 73.80 19.53 -39.97
C GLY A 133 73.69 19.47 -38.46
N GLY A 134 74.43 18.54 -37.86
CA GLY A 134 74.97 18.69 -36.49
C GLY A 134 74.18 18.06 -35.34
N VAL A 135 72.86 17.89 -35.41
CA VAL A 135 72.09 17.38 -34.26
C VAL A 135 71.96 15.85 -34.25
N LEU A 136 72.10 15.19 -35.40
CA LEU A 136 72.09 13.72 -35.54
C LEU A 136 73.39 13.19 -36.17
N ARG A 137 74.55 13.69 -35.72
CA ARG A 137 75.82 13.00 -36.02
C ARG A 137 75.87 11.69 -35.22
N GLY A 138 75.34 10.59 -35.78
CA GLY A 138 75.61 9.27 -35.22
C GLY A 138 74.88 8.08 -35.81
N GLN A 139 73.56 8.09 -35.94
CA GLN A 139 72.79 6.87 -36.22
C GLN A 139 71.55 7.19 -37.06
N SER A 140 71.43 6.59 -38.26
CA SER A 140 70.16 6.54 -39.01
C SER A 140 69.17 5.63 -38.27
N ILE A 141 67.86 5.83 -38.43
CA ILE A 141 66.86 5.02 -37.72
C ILE A 141 66.97 3.56 -38.16
N ARG A 142 67.28 3.32 -39.44
CA ARG A 142 67.66 2.01 -39.95
C ARG A 142 68.85 1.40 -39.22
N ARG A 143 69.88 2.18 -38.90
CA ARG A 143 71.06 1.67 -38.17
C ARG A 143 70.72 1.29 -36.74
N LEU A 144 69.82 2.02 -36.08
CA LEU A 144 69.31 1.66 -34.75
C LEU A 144 68.50 0.36 -34.79
N ALA A 145 67.61 0.20 -35.78
CA ALA A 145 66.85 -1.03 -35.98
C ALA A 145 67.78 -2.22 -36.28
N GLU A 146 68.77 -2.02 -37.16
CA GLU A 146 69.82 -3.01 -37.45
C GLU A 146 70.63 -3.37 -36.19
N GLU A 147 71.00 -2.40 -35.35
CA GLU A 147 71.71 -2.62 -34.08
C GLU A 147 70.86 -3.40 -33.07
N VAL A 148 69.55 -3.13 -32.97
CA VAL A 148 68.62 -3.90 -32.11
C VAL A 148 68.55 -5.35 -32.57
N ILE A 149 68.41 -5.58 -33.88
CA ILE A 149 68.36 -6.91 -34.49
C ILE A 149 69.70 -7.64 -34.28
N GLU A 150 70.84 -6.99 -34.52
CA GLU A 150 72.17 -7.59 -34.36
C GLU A 150 72.51 -7.91 -32.90
N ARG A 151 72.10 -7.06 -31.95
CA ARG A 151 72.32 -7.30 -30.51
C ARG A 151 71.55 -8.51 -29.99
N VAL A 152 70.39 -8.83 -30.57
CA VAL A 152 69.55 -9.95 -30.15
C VAL A 152 69.87 -11.22 -30.96
N LEU A 153 69.86 -11.13 -32.30
CA LEU A 153 70.15 -12.27 -33.17
C LEU A 153 71.62 -12.70 -33.10
N GLY A 154 72.57 -11.77 -33.03
CA GLY A 154 74.01 -12.08 -33.07
C GLY A 154 74.48 -13.04 -31.97
N PRO A 155 74.25 -12.73 -30.67
CA PRO A 155 74.64 -13.60 -29.56
C PRO A 155 73.92 -14.95 -29.57
N GLN A 156 72.68 -14.99 -30.03
CA GLN A 156 71.86 -16.19 -30.02
C GLN A 156 72.19 -17.13 -31.19
N LEU A 157 72.50 -16.57 -32.35
CA LEU A 157 73.08 -17.31 -33.49
C LEU A 157 74.45 -17.88 -33.12
N GLN A 158 75.28 -17.11 -32.41
CA GLN A 158 76.56 -17.62 -31.92
C GLN A 158 76.37 -18.78 -30.93
N ARG A 159 75.42 -18.68 -29.98
CA ARG A 159 75.10 -19.80 -29.08
C ARG A 159 74.57 -21.02 -29.80
N LEU A 160 73.74 -20.86 -30.84
CA LEU A 160 73.25 -21.95 -31.67
C LEU A 160 74.43 -22.63 -32.40
N VAL A 161 75.32 -21.84 -33.01
CA VAL A 161 76.55 -22.32 -33.65
C VAL A 161 77.44 -23.07 -32.66
N ASP A 162 77.65 -22.52 -31.46
CA ASP A 162 78.45 -23.13 -30.40
C ASP A 162 77.79 -24.44 -29.88
N HIS A 163 76.47 -24.50 -29.81
CA HIS A 163 75.70 -25.67 -29.37
C HIS A 163 75.69 -26.78 -30.42
N VAL A 164 75.53 -26.45 -31.70
CA VAL A 164 75.64 -27.39 -32.82
C VAL A 164 77.09 -27.88 -32.98
N ALA A 165 78.07 -26.99 -32.86
CA ALA A 165 79.49 -27.35 -32.87
C ALA A 165 79.90 -28.25 -31.69
N ALA A 166 79.18 -28.18 -30.56
CA ALA A 166 79.38 -29.08 -29.42
C ALA A 166 78.73 -30.47 -29.59
N ILE A 167 77.78 -30.63 -30.52
CA ILE A 167 77.04 -31.90 -30.75
C ILE A 167 77.73 -32.77 -31.81
N GLU A 168 78.53 -32.19 -32.71
CA GLU A 168 79.16 -32.91 -33.83
C GLU A 168 80.69 -32.72 -33.88
N GLU A 169 81.43 -33.52 -33.11
CA GLU A 169 82.82 -33.81 -33.48
C GLU A 169 82.81 -34.77 -34.69
N VAL A 170 83.32 -34.27 -35.82
CA VAL A 170 83.67 -34.94 -37.08
C VAL A 170 82.59 -34.91 -38.19
N GLU A 171 83.04 -34.48 -39.38
CA GLU A 171 82.47 -34.73 -40.73
C GLU A 171 81.67 -33.66 -41.52
N LEU A 172 81.52 -32.41 -41.06
CA LEU A 172 80.77 -31.39 -41.86
C LEU A 172 81.63 -30.39 -42.65
N SER A 173 82.91 -30.23 -42.31
CA SER A 173 83.79 -29.23 -42.95
C SER A 173 84.13 -29.51 -44.42
N GLN A 174 83.77 -30.68 -44.96
CA GLN A 174 84.05 -31.06 -46.35
C GLN A 174 82.82 -31.07 -47.28
N ARG A 175 81.58 -31.01 -46.77
CA ARG A 175 80.38 -31.19 -47.61
C ARG A 175 79.76 -29.89 -48.16
N PHE A 176 80.11 -28.72 -47.62
CA PHE A 176 79.43 -27.46 -47.95
C PHE A 176 80.35 -26.35 -48.49
N ARG A 177 81.37 -26.72 -49.28
CA ARG A 177 81.99 -25.76 -50.21
C ARG A 177 81.09 -25.61 -51.44
N HIS A 178 80.17 -24.65 -51.40
CA HIS A 178 79.43 -24.21 -52.60
C HIS A 178 79.77 -22.75 -52.93
N GLU A 179 80.36 -22.57 -54.12
CA GLU A 179 80.89 -21.33 -54.70
C GLU A 179 79.79 -20.40 -55.27
N ARG A 180 78.61 -20.27 -54.64
CA ARG A 180 77.49 -19.47 -55.20
C ARG A 180 76.78 -18.51 -54.25
N TRP A 181 77.40 -18.11 -53.13
CA TRP A 181 76.87 -17.06 -52.26
C TRP A 181 77.68 -15.77 -52.35
N ASP A 182 77.46 -15.01 -53.43
CA ASP A 182 78.11 -13.73 -53.65
C ASP A 182 77.27 -12.57 -53.08
N VAL A 183 77.81 -11.98 -52.01
CA VAL A 183 77.86 -10.55 -51.64
C VAL A 183 76.57 -9.72 -51.76
N ALA A 184 75.76 -9.73 -50.69
CA ALA A 184 74.95 -8.60 -50.17
C ALA A 184 74.06 -8.99 -48.96
N MET A 185 74.00 -10.27 -48.57
CA MET A 185 73.11 -10.69 -47.47
C MET A 185 73.72 -10.41 -46.09
N ARG A 186 72.93 -9.75 -45.22
CA ARG A 186 73.30 -9.44 -43.83
C ARG A 186 73.60 -10.73 -43.03
N PRO A 187 74.53 -10.70 -42.05
CA PRO A 187 75.00 -11.88 -41.33
C PRO A 187 73.89 -12.74 -40.70
N TRP A 188 72.84 -12.11 -40.14
CA TRP A 188 71.72 -12.81 -39.51
C TRP A 188 70.82 -13.53 -40.52
N ARG A 189 70.60 -12.95 -41.71
CA ARG A 189 69.81 -13.55 -42.79
C ARG A 189 70.53 -14.76 -43.38
N ARG A 190 71.86 -14.67 -43.51
CA ARG A 190 72.72 -15.80 -43.87
C ARG A 190 72.64 -16.91 -42.81
N ALA A 191 72.70 -16.57 -41.53
CA ALA A 191 72.69 -17.56 -40.45
C ALA A 191 71.34 -18.29 -40.29
N MET A 192 70.21 -17.60 -40.48
CA MET A 192 68.87 -18.23 -40.53
C MET A 192 68.77 -19.25 -41.67
N LEU A 193 69.17 -18.86 -42.88
CA LEU A 193 69.16 -19.75 -44.06
C LEU A 193 70.16 -20.90 -43.94
N GLU A 194 71.29 -20.71 -43.24
CA GLU A 194 72.26 -21.76 -42.95
C GLU A 194 71.76 -22.76 -41.89
N GLY A 195 70.85 -22.36 -40.99
CA GLY A 195 70.18 -23.25 -40.03
C GLY A 195 69.19 -24.20 -40.72
N GLU A 196 68.33 -23.65 -41.57
CA GLU A 196 67.32 -24.37 -42.37
C GLU A 196 67.93 -25.50 -43.23
N ALA A 197 69.20 -25.34 -43.66
CA ALA A 197 69.93 -26.29 -44.49
C ALA A 197 70.63 -27.44 -43.72
N ARG A 198 70.73 -27.39 -42.39
CA ARG A 198 71.59 -28.31 -41.60
C ARG A 198 70.84 -29.41 -40.83
N GLY A 199 69.53 -29.32 -40.60
CA GLY A 199 68.71 -30.45 -40.13
C GLY A 199 69.19 -31.13 -38.84
N VAL A 200 69.83 -30.38 -37.92
CA VAL A 200 70.34 -30.89 -36.64
C VAL A 200 69.29 -30.66 -35.55
N ALA A 201 68.75 -31.75 -35.01
CA ALA A 201 67.84 -31.81 -33.86
C ALA A 201 66.66 -30.82 -33.92
N GLU A 202 65.67 -31.19 -34.73
CA GLU A 202 64.37 -30.53 -34.85
C GLU A 202 63.79 -30.05 -33.49
N ALA A 203 63.99 -30.74 -32.37
CA ALA A 203 63.52 -30.28 -31.05
C ALA A 203 64.29 -29.06 -30.46
N VAL A 204 65.59 -28.95 -30.72
CA VAL A 204 66.46 -27.85 -30.25
C VAL A 204 66.24 -26.61 -31.11
N GLU A 205 66.10 -26.78 -32.43
CA GLU A 205 65.70 -25.69 -33.35
C GLU A 205 64.30 -25.14 -33.04
N ARG A 206 63.34 -26.01 -32.69
CA ARG A 206 61.97 -25.61 -32.34
C ARG A 206 61.89 -24.79 -31.05
N ALA A 207 62.59 -25.22 -29.98
CA ALA A 207 62.64 -24.46 -28.72
C ALA A 207 63.43 -23.15 -28.86
N TRP A 208 64.42 -23.12 -29.76
CA TRP A 208 65.18 -21.93 -30.11
C TRP A 208 64.33 -20.92 -30.88
N ALA A 209 63.57 -21.33 -31.90
CA ALA A 209 62.72 -20.43 -32.68
C ALA A 209 61.64 -19.76 -31.80
N ASP A 210 60.99 -20.53 -30.92
CA ASP A 210 59.98 -19.98 -29.99
C ASP A 210 60.58 -18.96 -29.02
N ARG A 211 61.75 -19.27 -28.43
CA ARG A 211 62.45 -18.35 -27.52
C ARG A 211 62.96 -17.10 -28.24
N MET A 212 63.51 -17.27 -29.44
CA MET A 212 64.01 -16.16 -30.25
C MET A 212 62.92 -15.25 -30.76
N LEU A 213 61.79 -15.81 -31.17
CA LEU A 213 60.61 -15.06 -31.56
C LEU A 213 60.11 -14.20 -30.41
N SER A 214 60.09 -14.72 -29.17
CA SER A 214 59.73 -13.94 -27.99
C SER A 214 60.75 -12.83 -27.68
N GLU A 215 62.06 -13.14 -27.63
CA GLU A 215 63.10 -12.15 -27.29
C GLU A 215 63.21 -11.03 -28.35
N LEU A 216 63.03 -11.36 -29.63
CA LEU A 216 63.00 -10.37 -30.70
C LEU A 216 61.68 -9.59 -30.73
N ALA A 217 60.54 -10.25 -30.48
CA ALA A 217 59.25 -9.59 -30.40
C ALA A 217 59.24 -8.51 -29.30
N ASP A 218 59.76 -8.83 -28.11
CA ASP A 218 59.85 -7.88 -27.00
C ASP A 218 60.81 -6.71 -27.32
N ALA A 219 61.93 -6.98 -28.01
CA ALA A 219 62.86 -5.94 -28.43
C ALA A 219 62.30 -5.02 -29.54
N VAL A 220 61.54 -5.58 -30.48
CA VAL A 220 60.89 -4.83 -31.56
C VAL A 220 59.71 -4.02 -31.01
N GLU A 221 58.94 -4.56 -30.07
CA GLU A 221 57.90 -3.82 -29.35
C GLU A 221 58.50 -2.61 -28.62
N GLY A 222 59.60 -2.80 -27.89
CA GLY A 222 60.32 -1.70 -27.25
C GLY A 222 60.79 -0.62 -28.23
N PHE A 223 61.27 -1.02 -29.41
CA PHE A 223 61.62 -0.07 -30.48
C PHE A 223 60.40 0.70 -30.99
N VAL A 224 59.28 0.02 -31.27
CA VAL A 224 58.03 0.66 -31.72
C VAL A 224 57.49 1.61 -30.64
N GLU A 225 57.53 1.23 -29.36
CA GLU A 225 57.15 2.08 -28.24
C GLU A 225 58.06 3.31 -28.10
N GLU A 226 59.37 3.17 -28.30
CA GLU A 226 60.31 4.30 -28.32
C GLU A 226 60.01 5.26 -29.47
N MET A 227 59.68 4.74 -30.65
CA MET A 227 59.28 5.55 -31.81
C MET A 227 57.96 6.29 -31.57
N ARG A 228 56.96 5.61 -30.99
CA ARG A 228 55.70 6.24 -30.54
C ARG A 228 55.96 7.33 -29.49
N ALA A 229 56.84 7.07 -28.53
CA ALA A 229 57.23 8.05 -27.51
C ALA A 229 58.01 9.22 -28.10
N LEU A 230 58.82 9.00 -29.14
CA LEU A 230 59.48 10.05 -29.90
C LEU A 230 58.46 10.93 -30.63
N GLY A 231 57.44 10.35 -31.28
CA GLY A 231 56.35 11.10 -31.91
C GLY A 231 55.60 11.99 -30.92
N ARG A 232 55.25 11.47 -29.73
CA ARG A 232 54.61 12.24 -28.66
C ARG A 232 55.50 13.40 -28.18
N ARG A 233 56.78 13.14 -27.92
CA ARG A 233 57.75 14.18 -27.52
C ARG A 233 57.97 15.22 -28.62
N ALA A 234 57.93 14.81 -29.89
CA ALA A 234 58.06 15.72 -31.02
C ALA A 234 56.86 16.67 -31.12
N ALA A 235 55.64 16.22 -30.80
CA ALA A 235 54.46 17.08 -30.73
C ALA A 235 54.57 18.14 -29.62
N ASP A 236 54.99 17.75 -28.42
CA ASP A 236 55.23 18.69 -27.32
C ASP A 236 56.36 19.68 -27.64
N ALA A 237 57.45 19.18 -28.23
CA ALA A 237 58.59 19.98 -28.63
C ALA A 237 58.26 20.92 -29.79
N PHE A 238 57.39 20.51 -30.72
CA PHE A 238 56.91 21.35 -31.81
C PHE A 238 56.18 22.59 -31.26
N GLU A 239 55.22 22.38 -30.36
CA GLU A 239 54.49 23.48 -29.71
C GLU A 239 55.41 24.39 -28.87
N ALA A 240 56.45 23.83 -28.25
CA ALA A 240 57.45 24.61 -27.55
C ALA A 240 58.33 25.45 -28.52
N SER A 241 58.78 24.86 -29.63
CA SER A 241 59.60 25.54 -30.64
C SER A 241 58.88 26.74 -31.24
N LEU A 242 57.57 26.63 -31.43
CA LEU A 242 56.73 27.71 -31.96
C LEU A 242 56.61 28.97 -31.07
N ARG A 243 57.14 28.92 -29.84
CA ARG A 243 57.15 30.02 -28.87
C ARG A 243 58.55 30.62 -28.68
N THR A 244 59.58 30.02 -29.27
CA THR A 244 60.95 30.53 -29.17
C THR A 244 61.13 31.72 -30.13
N GLY A 245 62.04 32.62 -29.77
CA GLY A 245 62.33 33.82 -30.57
C GLY A 245 63.56 33.67 -31.47
N ASP A 246 64.06 32.44 -31.64
CA ASP A 246 65.32 32.09 -32.30
C ASP A 246 65.15 31.63 -33.76
N HIS A 247 63.92 31.64 -34.28
CA HIS A 247 63.66 31.37 -35.69
C HIS A 247 64.36 32.37 -36.59
N SER A 248 64.92 31.86 -37.70
CA SER A 248 65.39 32.74 -38.78
C SER A 248 64.22 33.50 -39.42
N ALA A 249 64.48 34.60 -40.11
CA ALA A 249 63.40 35.42 -40.68
C ALA A 249 62.54 34.67 -41.71
N HIS A 250 63.13 33.77 -42.50
CA HIS A 250 62.45 33.05 -43.57
C HIS A 250 61.52 31.91 -43.07
N PRO A 251 61.89 31.05 -42.09
CA PRO A 251 60.97 30.04 -41.56
C PRO A 251 59.92 30.70 -40.65
N ALA A 252 60.29 31.75 -39.90
CA ALA A 252 59.34 32.53 -39.09
C ALA A 252 58.22 33.15 -39.93
N LEU A 253 58.54 33.73 -41.10
CA LEU A 253 57.55 34.28 -42.03
C LEU A 253 56.60 33.19 -42.56
N THR A 254 57.14 32.01 -42.86
CA THR A 254 56.37 30.87 -43.37
C THR A 254 55.45 30.29 -42.28
N ILE A 255 55.92 30.19 -41.04
CA ILE A 255 55.12 29.79 -39.88
C ILE A 255 54.02 30.83 -39.61
N ALA A 256 54.34 32.12 -39.69
CA ALA A 256 53.35 33.19 -39.56
C ALA A 256 52.28 33.11 -40.65
N PHE A 257 52.67 32.85 -41.91
CA PHE A 257 51.73 32.61 -43.01
C PHE A 257 50.81 31.41 -42.72
N ALA A 258 51.37 30.26 -42.32
CA ALA A 258 50.59 29.06 -42.03
C ALA A 258 49.61 29.27 -40.87
N ARG A 259 49.99 30.05 -39.85
CA ARG A 259 49.09 30.47 -38.76
C ARG A 259 47.96 31.36 -39.25
N ILE A 260 48.25 32.38 -40.06
CA ILE A 260 47.24 33.29 -40.62
C ILE A 260 46.28 32.54 -41.56
N PHE A 261 46.81 31.60 -42.35
CA PHE A 261 46.02 30.73 -43.22
C PHE A 261 45.02 29.87 -42.44
N GLY A 262 45.29 29.59 -41.16
CA GLY A 262 44.36 28.93 -40.25
C GLY A 262 42.97 29.57 -40.20
N HIS A 263 42.87 30.91 -40.27
CA HIS A 263 41.58 31.61 -40.32
C HIS A 263 40.80 31.32 -41.62
N VAL A 264 41.49 31.23 -42.75
CA VAL A 264 40.87 30.89 -44.05
C VAL A 264 40.40 29.44 -44.02
N ARG A 265 41.21 28.53 -43.48
CA ARG A 265 40.86 27.11 -43.28
C ARG A 265 39.60 26.97 -42.40
N GLU A 266 39.52 27.70 -41.31
CA GLU A 266 38.33 27.71 -40.44
C GLU A 266 37.08 28.20 -41.17
N LEU A 267 37.20 29.23 -42.01
CA LEU A 267 36.08 29.70 -42.84
C LEU A 267 35.66 28.65 -43.87
N LEU A 268 36.61 28.01 -44.56
CA LEU A 268 36.33 26.94 -45.51
C LEU A 268 35.61 25.77 -44.83
N ASN A 269 36.06 25.37 -43.65
CA ASN A 269 35.46 24.26 -42.90
C ASN A 269 34.06 24.56 -42.35
N ARG A 270 33.59 25.82 -42.38
CA ARG A 270 32.19 26.18 -42.07
C ARG A 270 31.24 26.01 -43.27
N ILE A 271 31.76 25.98 -44.51
CA ILE A 271 30.93 25.89 -45.72
C ILE A 271 29.98 24.68 -45.71
N PRO A 272 30.42 23.45 -45.34
CA PRO A 272 29.53 22.29 -45.30
C PRO A 272 28.33 22.50 -44.37
N GLU A 273 28.56 23.04 -43.17
CA GLU A 273 27.48 23.34 -42.22
C GLU A 273 26.53 24.41 -42.76
N GLN A 274 27.07 25.50 -43.31
CA GLN A 274 26.27 26.56 -43.94
C GLN A 274 25.42 26.05 -45.11
N TRP A 275 25.96 25.12 -45.90
CA TRP A 275 25.24 24.48 -47.01
C TRP A 275 24.08 23.60 -46.51
N ILE A 276 24.32 22.81 -45.45
CA ILE A 276 23.28 22.00 -44.81
C ILE A 276 22.16 22.91 -44.28
N ASP A 277 22.52 23.98 -43.57
CA ASP A 277 21.56 24.94 -43.02
C ASP A 277 20.78 25.68 -44.11
N TYR A 278 21.45 26.08 -45.20
CA TYR A 278 20.79 26.66 -46.37
C TYR A 278 19.77 25.68 -46.98
N TYR A 279 20.19 24.43 -47.22
CA TYR A 279 19.31 23.41 -47.79
C TYR A 279 18.09 23.15 -46.90
N GLN A 280 18.28 23.07 -45.58
CA GLN A 280 17.19 22.76 -44.66
C GLN A 280 16.27 23.95 -44.39
N HIS A 281 16.82 25.12 -44.05
CA HIS A 281 16.00 26.28 -43.66
C HIS A 281 15.46 27.07 -44.84
N VAL A 282 16.23 27.19 -45.94
CA VAL A 282 15.84 28.01 -47.10
C VAL A 282 15.11 27.20 -48.15
N LEU A 283 15.59 26.01 -48.50
CA LEU A 283 14.97 25.19 -49.56
C LEU A 283 13.85 24.29 -49.05
N LEU A 284 14.06 23.61 -47.91
CA LEU A 284 13.06 22.71 -47.33
C LEU A 284 12.12 23.40 -46.34
N HIS A 285 12.39 24.65 -45.96
CA HIS A 285 11.64 25.39 -44.95
C HIS A 285 11.47 24.61 -43.64
N ALA A 286 12.53 23.92 -43.21
CA ALA A 286 12.54 23.20 -41.94
C ALA A 286 12.46 24.19 -40.77
N VAL A 287 11.38 24.07 -39.99
CA VAL A 287 11.14 24.85 -38.77
C VAL A 287 11.30 23.92 -37.57
N PRO A 288 11.97 24.37 -36.49
CA PRO A 288 12.05 23.60 -35.24
C PRO A 288 10.67 23.38 -34.65
N ALA A 289 10.46 22.23 -34.01
CA ALA A 289 9.26 22.02 -33.21
C ALA A 289 9.25 22.99 -32.02
N GLU A 290 8.08 23.58 -31.77
CA GLU A 290 7.88 24.51 -30.64
C GLU A 290 8.01 23.79 -29.29
N ALA A 291 8.29 24.56 -28.25
CA ALA A 291 8.25 24.06 -26.88
C ALA A 291 6.85 23.53 -26.56
N ARG A 292 6.78 22.34 -25.95
CA ARG A 292 5.54 21.81 -25.41
C ARG A 292 5.51 22.10 -23.90
N PRO A 293 4.49 22.79 -23.39
CA PRO A 293 4.38 23.02 -21.95
C PRO A 293 4.11 21.70 -21.20
N ASP A 294 4.74 21.53 -20.04
CA ASP A 294 4.38 20.51 -19.07
C ASP A 294 3.13 20.93 -18.28
N ARG A 295 2.55 19.93 -17.63
CA ARG A 295 1.36 20.04 -16.80
C ARG A 295 1.66 19.61 -15.37
N LEU A 296 1.14 20.39 -14.42
CA LEU A 296 1.13 20.11 -12.99
C LEU A 296 -0.25 19.60 -12.58
N LEU A 297 -0.26 18.69 -11.61
CA LEU A 297 -1.47 18.26 -10.90
C LEU A 297 -1.36 18.74 -9.46
N LEU A 298 -2.36 19.46 -8.98
CA LEU A 298 -2.38 20.10 -7.68
C LEU A 298 -3.66 19.74 -6.95
N ALA A 299 -3.59 19.42 -5.66
CA ALA A 299 -4.74 19.37 -4.77
C ALA A 299 -4.73 20.60 -3.86
N LEU A 300 -5.86 21.27 -3.75
CA LEU A 300 -5.97 22.56 -3.06
C LEU A 300 -6.51 22.36 -1.66
N VAL A 301 -5.87 22.99 -0.66
CA VAL A 301 -6.34 22.96 0.72
C VAL A 301 -6.93 24.32 1.08
N PRO A 302 -8.27 24.45 1.21
CA PRO A 302 -8.88 25.72 1.57
C PRO A 302 -8.62 26.08 3.03
N LYS A 303 -8.80 27.35 3.37
CA LYS A 303 -8.84 27.78 4.77
C LYS A 303 -10.06 27.19 5.48
N PRO A 304 -9.97 26.87 6.79
CA PRO A 304 -11.09 26.33 7.55
C PRO A 304 -12.38 27.14 7.34
N GLY A 305 -13.46 26.46 6.94
CA GLY A 305 -14.77 27.09 6.67
C GLY A 305 -14.89 27.87 5.35
N GLY A 306 -13.81 28.01 4.57
CA GLY A 306 -13.82 28.69 3.27
C GLY A 306 -14.05 27.74 2.10
N ARG A 307 -14.76 28.22 1.07
CA ARG A 307 -14.97 27.54 -0.22
C ARG A 307 -14.65 28.48 -1.39
N PRO A 308 -13.37 28.81 -1.61
CA PRO A 308 -12.97 29.75 -2.65
C PRO A 308 -13.20 29.15 -4.05
N ALA A 309 -13.51 30.02 -5.00
CA ALA A 309 -13.47 29.66 -6.42
C ALA A 309 -12.09 30.03 -6.99
N LEU A 310 -11.43 29.06 -7.61
CA LEU A 310 -10.18 29.27 -8.34
C LEU A 310 -10.51 29.39 -9.83
N PRO A 311 -10.42 30.59 -10.44
CA PRO A 311 -10.70 30.75 -11.85
C PRO A 311 -9.67 30.04 -12.73
N GLN A 312 -10.08 29.64 -13.93
CA GLN A 312 -9.18 29.24 -15.00
C GLN A 312 -8.16 30.35 -15.28
N GLY A 313 -6.92 29.98 -15.59
CA GLY A 313 -5.84 30.93 -15.86
C GLY A 313 -5.18 31.53 -14.61
N THR A 314 -5.50 31.04 -13.42
CA THR A 314 -4.83 31.48 -12.19
C THR A 314 -3.35 31.10 -12.25
N LEU A 315 -2.48 32.09 -11.98
CA LEU A 315 -1.04 31.90 -12.05
C LEU A 315 -0.50 31.13 -10.83
N VAL A 316 0.25 30.07 -11.11
CA VAL A 316 0.88 29.19 -10.15
C VAL A 316 2.40 29.30 -10.30
N PRO A 317 3.10 30.00 -9.40
CA PRO A 317 4.56 30.08 -9.43
C PRO A 317 5.19 28.76 -8.96
N ALA A 318 6.14 28.24 -9.74
CA ALA A 318 6.74 26.92 -9.54
C ALA A 318 8.28 26.99 -9.57
N GLY A 319 8.85 27.93 -8.82
CA GLY A 319 10.30 28.12 -8.72
C GLY A 319 10.90 28.94 -9.87
N LYS A 320 12.17 28.69 -10.18
CA LYS A 320 12.95 29.38 -11.20
C LYS A 320 13.70 28.38 -12.06
N ASP A 321 13.92 28.71 -13.32
CA ASP A 321 14.76 27.92 -14.21
C ASP A 321 16.26 28.10 -13.91
N LYS A 322 17.12 27.39 -14.64
CA LYS A 322 18.59 27.50 -14.52
C LYS A 322 19.12 28.91 -14.84
N GLY A 323 18.37 29.71 -15.59
CA GLY A 323 18.67 31.11 -15.90
C GLY A 323 18.16 32.11 -14.86
N GLY A 324 17.49 31.64 -13.81
CA GLY A 324 16.90 32.48 -12.76
C GLY A 324 15.55 33.12 -13.12
N LYS A 325 14.97 32.79 -14.28
CA LYS A 325 13.65 33.26 -14.73
C LYS A 325 12.55 32.49 -13.98
N PRO A 326 11.48 33.15 -13.52
CA PRO A 326 10.39 32.48 -12.81
C PRO A 326 9.65 31.50 -13.73
N ILE A 327 9.42 30.28 -13.26
CA ILE A 327 8.58 29.31 -13.94
C ILE A 327 7.15 29.50 -13.42
N VAL A 328 6.20 29.73 -14.33
CA VAL A 328 4.80 30.02 -14.00
C VAL A 328 3.90 29.09 -14.79
N PHE A 329 2.90 28.53 -14.12
CA PHE A 329 1.82 27.73 -14.71
C PHE A 329 0.50 28.49 -14.62
N ALA A 330 -0.46 28.14 -15.45
CA ALA A 330 -1.81 28.67 -15.42
C ALA A 330 -2.81 27.53 -15.28
N THR A 331 -3.79 27.66 -14.39
CA THR A 331 -4.80 26.62 -14.16
C THR A 331 -5.65 26.35 -15.41
N ASP A 332 -5.86 25.08 -15.73
CA ASP A 332 -6.51 24.66 -16.98
C ASP A 332 -8.03 24.86 -16.93
N THR A 333 -8.62 24.81 -15.73
CA THR A 333 -10.07 24.84 -15.50
C THR A 333 -10.41 25.70 -14.29
N THR A 334 -11.65 26.20 -14.25
CA THR A 334 -12.19 26.83 -13.04
C THR A 334 -12.59 25.73 -12.06
N LEU A 335 -12.17 25.84 -10.80
CA LEU A 335 -12.49 24.90 -9.73
C LEU A 335 -13.18 25.63 -8.57
N ALA A 336 -14.37 25.16 -8.19
CA ALA A 336 -14.99 25.56 -6.93
C ALA A 336 -14.47 24.63 -5.82
N VAL A 337 -13.63 25.15 -4.93
CA VAL A 337 -13.04 24.34 -3.85
C VAL A 337 -14.11 24.00 -2.82
N THR A 338 -14.33 22.71 -2.61
CA THR A 338 -15.39 22.17 -1.76
C THR A 338 -14.99 22.13 -0.28
N GLY A 339 -13.69 22.00 -0.01
CA GLY A 339 -13.15 21.70 1.32
C GLY A 339 -13.46 20.27 1.75
N SER A 340 -13.62 19.37 0.78
CA SER A 340 -13.86 17.96 1.06
C SER A 340 -12.57 17.25 1.45
N MET A 341 -12.70 16.25 2.30
CA MET A 341 -11.59 15.42 2.74
C MET A 341 -11.97 13.95 2.60
N LEU A 342 -11.06 13.13 2.07
CA LEU A 342 -11.22 11.70 2.15
C LEU A 342 -11.05 11.30 3.62
N ARG A 343 -12.09 10.72 4.21
CA ARG A 343 -12.08 10.26 5.60
C ARG A 343 -11.47 8.87 5.70
N GLU A 344 -11.93 7.97 4.85
CA GLU A 344 -11.55 6.57 4.87
C GLU A 344 -11.84 5.94 3.50
N ALA A 345 -11.02 4.96 3.12
CA ALA A 345 -11.24 4.08 1.98
C ALA A 345 -11.25 2.61 2.43
N ARG A 346 -12.07 1.77 1.82
CA ARG A 346 -12.10 0.33 2.10
C ARG A 346 -12.13 -0.47 0.83
N LEU A 347 -11.24 -1.44 0.79
CA LEU A 347 -11.14 -2.40 -0.30
C LEU A 347 -11.79 -3.70 0.14
N TRP A 348 -12.82 -4.09 -0.61
CA TRP A 348 -13.51 -5.36 -0.49
C TRP A 348 -12.90 -6.34 -1.47
N LEU A 349 -12.40 -7.45 -0.94
CA LEU A 349 -11.85 -8.54 -1.73
C LEU A 349 -12.96 -9.57 -2.06
N PRO A 350 -12.78 -10.36 -3.14
CA PRO A 350 -13.80 -11.33 -3.58
C PRO A 350 -14.19 -12.39 -2.55
N ASP A 351 -13.35 -12.63 -1.53
CA ASP A 351 -13.54 -13.57 -0.43
C ASP A 351 -14.31 -12.97 0.76
N ALA A 352 -14.90 -11.77 0.60
CA ALA A 352 -15.55 -10.99 1.65
C ALA A 352 -14.58 -10.53 2.77
N THR A 353 -13.28 -10.48 2.49
CA THR A 353 -12.30 -9.78 3.32
C THR A 353 -12.36 -8.28 3.05
N ILE A 354 -12.22 -7.48 4.11
CA ILE A 354 -12.19 -6.02 4.03
C ILE A 354 -10.85 -5.47 4.52
N VAL A 355 -10.20 -4.65 3.69
CA VAL A 355 -8.99 -3.90 4.07
C VAL A 355 -9.39 -2.45 4.25
N ARG A 356 -9.07 -1.87 5.42
CA ARG A 356 -9.39 -0.47 5.75
C ARG A 356 -8.16 0.40 5.63
N PHE A 357 -8.32 1.55 4.99
CA PHE A 357 -7.30 2.56 4.83
C PHE A 357 -7.81 3.88 5.42
N GLU A 358 -7.20 4.32 6.51
CA GLU A 358 -7.35 5.70 6.96
C GLU A 358 -6.53 6.59 6.05
N ALA A 359 -7.17 7.62 5.48
CA ALA A 359 -6.48 8.53 4.58
C ALA A 359 -5.53 9.42 5.37
N GLY A 360 -4.28 9.51 4.94
CA GLY A 360 -3.31 10.47 5.48
C GLY A 360 -3.74 11.93 5.23
N PRO A 361 -3.10 12.92 5.87
CA PRO A 361 -3.39 14.35 5.65
C PRO A 361 -3.14 14.81 4.20
N ASP A 362 -2.37 14.03 3.44
CA ASP A 362 -2.08 14.19 2.01
C ASP A 362 -2.90 13.24 1.12
N GLY A 363 -3.93 12.59 1.66
CA GLY A 363 -4.78 11.65 0.95
C GLY A 363 -4.11 10.32 0.61
N SER A 364 -2.94 10.02 1.20
CA SER A 364 -2.21 8.77 1.01
C SER A 364 -2.98 7.55 1.52
N LEU A 365 -2.84 6.44 0.79
CA LEU A 365 -3.50 5.15 0.99
C LEU A 365 -2.47 4.03 0.82
N GLY A 366 -2.05 3.41 1.94
CA GLY A 366 -1.10 2.30 1.92
C GLY A 366 0.35 2.71 1.60
N GLU A 367 1.13 1.76 1.09
CA GLU A 367 2.56 1.94 0.81
C GLU A 367 2.80 2.62 -0.55
N PRO A 368 3.77 3.55 -0.69
CA PRO A 368 3.98 4.32 -1.94
C PRO A 368 4.18 3.50 -3.21
N GLY A 369 4.73 2.28 -3.12
CA GLY A 369 5.04 1.44 -4.29
C GLY A 369 3.87 0.62 -4.83
N PHE A 370 2.83 0.39 -4.02
CA PHE A 370 1.71 -0.50 -4.38
C PHE A 370 0.34 0.09 -4.04
N GLY A 371 0.28 1.07 -3.14
CA GLY A 371 -0.95 1.67 -2.67
C GLY A 371 -1.92 0.64 -2.08
N ILE A 372 -3.18 0.73 -2.48
CA ILE A 372 -4.22 -0.25 -2.08
C ILE A 372 -4.05 -1.64 -2.72
N ALA A 373 -3.17 -1.80 -3.72
CA ALA A 373 -2.88 -3.10 -4.33
C ALA A 373 -1.87 -3.93 -3.52
N ALA A 374 -1.30 -3.34 -2.45
CA ALA A 374 -0.45 -4.07 -1.53
C ALA A 374 -1.21 -5.23 -0.87
N SER A 375 -0.52 -6.36 -0.64
CA SER A 375 -1.07 -7.47 0.14
C SER A 375 -1.06 -7.10 1.62
N VAL A 376 -2.10 -6.38 2.06
CA VAL A 376 -2.32 -6.00 3.46
C VAL A 376 -3.27 -7.00 4.12
N PRO A 377 -3.02 -7.45 5.36
CA PRO A 377 -3.99 -8.27 6.08
C PRO A 377 -5.31 -7.50 6.26
N GLY A 378 -6.39 -8.07 5.75
CA GLY A 378 -7.75 -7.56 5.96
C GLY A 378 -8.49 -8.35 7.03
N ASP A 379 -9.60 -7.79 7.50
CA ASP A 379 -10.50 -8.46 8.44
C ASP A 379 -11.58 -9.21 7.68
N ALA A 380 -12.09 -10.29 8.25
CA ALA A 380 -13.32 -10.90 7.75
C ALA A 380 -14.48 -9.90 7.91
N PHE A 381 -15.29 -9.72 6.87
CA PHE A 381 -16.49 -8.90 6.98
C PHE A 381 -17.44 -9.46 8.04
N ALA A 382 -17.91 -8.58 8.93
CA ALA A 382 -18.91 -8.87 9.93
C ALA A 382 -20.14 -7.99 9.68
N ALA A 383 -21.29 -8.61 9.47
CA ALA A 383 -22.55 -7.90 9.26
C ALA A 383 -23.24 -7.66 10.60
N HIS A 384 -23.84 -6.47 10.78
CA HIS A 384 -24.49 -6.07 12.03
C HIS A 384 -26.00 -5.87 11.85
N ALA A 385 -26.78 -6.43 12.78
CA ALA A 385 -28.22 -6.24 12.89
C ALA A 385 -28.53 -5.68 14.28
N MET A 386 -29.15 -4.50 14.37
CA MET A 386 -29.36 -3.81 15.64
C MET A 386 -30.85 -3.61 15.93
N PHE A 387 -31.27 -4.01 17.12
CA PHE A 387 -32.62 -3.84 17.65
C PHE A 387 -32.57 -2.86 18.81
N ALA A 388 -33.11 -1.66 18.60
CA ALA A 388 -33.03 -0.56 19.57
C ALA A 388 -34.42 -0.18 20.11
N THR A 389 -34.50 0.07 21.41
CA THR A 389 -35.69 0.57 22.10
C THR A 389 -35.31 1.25 23.40
N PRO A 390 -35.94 2.39 23.79
CA PRO A 390 -35.67 3.04 25.07
C PRO A 390 -35.97 2.14 26.27
N LEU A 391 -36.78 1.10 26.09
CA LEU A 391 -37.12 0.13 27.14
C LEU A 391 -35.96 -0.81 27.51
N LEU A 392 -34.89 -0.84 26.69
CA LEU A 392 -33.63 -1.53 27.02
C LEU A 392 -32.74 -0.72 27.97
N ALA A 393 -33.12 0.50 28.40
CA ALA A 393 -32.41 1.28 29.42
C ALA A 393 -32.56 0.67 30.83
N LEU A 394 -31.99 -0.52 31.01
CA LEU A 394 -32.11 -1.31 32.23
C LEU A 394 -31.01 -0.94 33.23
N ARG A 395 -31.40 -0.21 34.27
CA ARG A 395 -30.54 0.16 35.41
C ARG A 395 -30.34 -1.04 36.33
N GLY A 396 -29.16 -1.67 36.25
CA GLY A 396 -28.70 -2.75 37.15
C GLY A 396 -29.67 -3.93 37.34
N GLY A 397 -29.44 -4.71 38.40
CA GLY A 397 -30.15 -5.97 38.66
C GLY A 397 -29.76 -7.10 37.70
N THR A 398 -30.26 -8.30 37.96
CA THR A 398 -30.06 -9.44 37.05
C THR A 398 -31.09 -9.34 35.93
N ARG A 399 -30.63 -9.25 34.68
CA ARG A 399 -31.47 -8.95 33.52
C ARG A 399 -31.44 -10.12 32.55
N ARG A 400 -32.59 -10.73 32.24
CA ARG A 400 -32.71 -11.72 31.16
C ARG A 400 -33.34 -11.06 29.95
N ILE A 401 -32.71 -11.22 28.80
CA ILE A 401 -33.17 -10.67 27.54
C ILE A 401 -33.31 -11.82 26.54
N THR A 402 -34.48 -11.91 25.92
CA THR A 402 -34.79 -12.92 24.91
C THR A 402 -35.33 -12.20 23.66
N LEU A 403 -34.63 -12.32 22.54
CA LEU A 403 -35.09 -11.83 21.23
C LEU A 403 -35.55 -13.03 20.39
N GLU A 404 -36.79 -13.00 19.94
CA GLU A 404 -37.37 -13.98 19.02
C GLU A 404 -37.70 -13.29 17.69
N LEU A 405 -37.16 -13.82 16.60
CA LEU A 405 -37.37 -13.31 15.24
C LEU A 405 -38.01 -14.41 14.38
N ASP A 406 -39.19 -14.15 13.83
CA ASP A 406 -39.79 -14.98 12.78
C ASP A 406 -39.19 -14.56 11.43
N LEU A 407 -38.56 -15.50 10.74
CA LEU A 407 -37.82 -15.26 9.50
C LEU A 407 -38.45 -16.03 8.33
N ASP A 408 -38.29 -15.51 7.11
CA ASP A 408 -38.88 -16.13 5.92
C ASP A 408 -38.11 -17.33 5.32
N GLY A 409 -36.85 -17.51 5.70
CA GLY A 409 -35.96 -18.56 5.20
C GLY A 409 -36.01 -19.86 6.00
N LYS A 410 -35.90 -21.01 5.32
CA LYS A 410 -35.82 -22.35 5.95
C LYS A 410 -34.39 -22.82 6.25
N ASP A 411 -33.38 -22.19 5.64
CA ASP A 411 -31.95 -22.51 5.84
C ASP A 411 -31.25 -21.28 6.43
N ALA A 412 -31.11 -21.21 7.75
CA ALA A 412 -30.39 -20.13 8.41
C ALA A 412 -28.90 -20.48 8.58
N ALA A 413 -28.05 -19.61 8.05
CA ALA A 413 -26.61 -19.60 8.21
C ALA A 413 -25.88 -20.86 7.71
N THR A 414 -25.37 -20.80 6.47
CA THR A 414 -24.27 -21.69 6.06
C THR A 414 -22.97 -21.25 6.73
N GLY A 415 -22.61 -21.90 7.84
CA GLY A 415 -21.27 -21.86 8.44
C GLY A 415 -20.88 -20.59 9.21
N GLY A 416 -21.82 -19.73 9.56
CA GLY A 416 -21.57 -18.48 10.30
C GLY A 416 -21.87 -18.56 11.80
N ARG A 417 -21.12 -17.83 12.62
CA ARG A 417 -21.36 -17.71 14.07
C ARG A 417 -22.02 -16.36 14.36
N ILE A 418 -23.16 -16.36 15.07
CA ILE A 418 -23.80 -15.13 15.54
C ILE A 418 -23.23 -14.80 16.92
N GLU A 419 -22.63 -13.62 17.05
CA GLU A 419 -22.25 -13.01 18.33
C GLU A 419 -23.30 -11.97 18.73
N VAL A 420 -23.52 -11.83 20.04
CA VAL A 420 -24.48 -10.87 20.59
C VAL A 420 -23.71 -9.83 21.39
N SER A 421 -24.04 -8.56 21.18
CA SER A 421 -23.54 -7.43 21.96
C SER A 421 -24.68 -6.54 22.40
N VAL A 422 -24.51 -5.83 23.51
CA VAL A 422 -25.46 -4.80 23.98
C VAL A 422 -24.77 -3.44 24.05
N SER A 423 -25.50 -2.38 23.79
CA SER A 423 -24.94 -1.02 23.83
C SER A 423 -24.88 -0.50 25.26
N THR A 424 -23.76 0.14 25.60
CA THR A 424 -23.52 0.82 26.88
C THR A 424 -23.05 2.24 26.61
N ALA A 425 -22.99 3.08 27.65
CA ALA A 425 -22.56 4.48 27.50
C ALA A 425 -21.11 4.61 26.98
N THR A 426 -20.29 3.57 27.13
CA THR A 426 -18.89 3.54 26.72
C THR A 426 -18.64 2.72 25.44
N GLY A 427 -19.67 2.15 24.81
CA GLY A 427 -19.52 1.32 23.61
C GLY A 427 -20.32 0.01 23.64
N TRP A 428 -20.03 -0.87 22.68
CA TRP A 428 -20.62 -2.21 22.58
C TRP A 428 -19.97 -3.18 23.57
N LEU A 429 -20.77 -3.82 24.42
CA LEU A 429 -20.36 -4.88 25.33
C LEU A 429 -20.74 -6.24 24.74
N ALA A 430 -19.75 -7.07 24.42
CA ALA A 430 -19.99 -8.45 23.96
C ALA A 430 -20.59 -9.31 25.08
N VAL A 431 -21.55 -10.17 24.71
CA VAL A 431 -22.23 -11.09 25.63
C VAL A 431 -21.80 -12.52 25.27
N PRO A 432 -20.74 -13.06 25.90
CA PRO A 432 -20.14 -14.34 25.48
C PRO A 432 -21.02 -15.56 25.79
N PHE A 433 -22.05 -15.42 26.63
CA PHE A 433 -22.94 -16.50 27.08
C PHE A 433 -24.34 -16.40 26.45
N ALA A 434 -24.45 -15.87 25.25
CA ALA A 434 -25.74 -15.82 24.55
C ALA A 434 -26.00 -17.11 23.77
N ASP A 435 -27.13 -17.74 24.05
CA ASP A 435 -27.62 -18.91 23.32
C ASP A 435 -28.45 -18.42 22.13
N ALA A 436 -27.88 -18.53 20.93
CA ALA A 436 -28.58 -18.27 19.67
C ALA A 436 -28.96 -19.60 19.02
N ALA A 437 -30.25 -19.89 18.95
CA ALA A 437 -30.80 -21.10 18.36
C ALA A 437 -31.72 -20.74 17.18
N PHE A 438 -31.55 -21.45 16.07
CA PHE A 438 -32.46 -21.33 14.92
C PHE A 438 -33.25 -22.64 14.77
N ASP A 439 -34.57 -22.53 14.79
CA ASP A 439 -35.47 -23.67 14.60
C ASP A 439 -36.69 -23.28 13.75
N ALA A 440 -36.99 -24.07 12.73
CA ALA A 440 -38.19 -23.96 11.88
C ALA A 440 -38.53 -22.53 11.36
N GLY A 441 -37.52 -21.70 11.07
CA GLY A 441 -37.73 -20.31 10.61
C GLY A 441 -37.68 -19.26 11.72
N THR A 442 -37.53 -19.66 12.98
CA THR A 442 -37.45 -18.74 14.13
C THR A 442 -36.03 -18.68 14.67
N LEU A 443 -35.43 -17.48 14.74
CA LEU A 443 -34.18 -17.24 15.45
C LEU A 443 -34.47 -16.75 16.86
N ARG A 444 -34.07 -17.53 17.88
CA ARG A 444 -34.18 -17.16 19.28
C ARG A 444 -32.79 -16.90 19.87
N VAL A 445 -32.62 -15.74 20.48
CA VAL A 445 -31.40 -15.32 21.17
C VAL A 445 -31.75 -15.06 22.64
N ASP A 446 -31.17 -15.83 23.55
CA ASP A 446 -31.44 -15.75 25.00
C ASP A 446 -30.14 -15.55 25.77
N PHE A 447 -30.12 -14.58 26.70
CA PHE A 447 -28.97 -14.39 27.59
C PHE A 447 -29.35 -13.70 28.90
N VAL A 448 -28.50 -13.88 29.91
CA VAL A 448 -28.64 -13.24 31.23
C VAL A 448 -27.43 -12.35 31.48
N LEU A 449 -27.71 -11.07 31.77
CA LEU A 449 -26.72 -10.09 32.21
C LEU A 449 -26.76 -10.03 33.75
N PRO A 450 -25.67 -10.40 34.44
CA PRO A 450 -25.58 -10.24 35.89
C PRO A 450 -25.58 -8.76 36.32
N SER A 451 -25.79 -8.54 37.62
CA SER A 451 -26.03 -7.20 38.20
C SER A 451 -24.78 -6.30 38.26
N ASP A 452 -23.59 -6.86 38.06
CA ASP A 452 -22.30 -6.17 38.03
C ASP A 452 -21.98 -5.53 36.67
N LEU A 453 -22.69 -5.92 35.60
CA LEU A 453 -22.52 -5.34 34.28
C LEU A 453 -23.16 -3.95 34.17
N PRO A 454 -22.58 -3.03 33.37
CA PRO A 454 -23.04 -1.64 33.24
C PRO A 454 -24.50 -1.51 32.78
N GLU A 455 -25.07 -0.32 32.99
CA GLU A 455 -26.38 0.06 32.44
C GLU A 455 -26.33 0.03 30.91
N LEU A 456 -27.37 -0.53 30.31
CA LEU A 456 -27.55 -0.49 28.86
C LEU A 456 -27.98 0.93 28.50
N ALA A 457 -27.26 1.56 27.59
CA ALA A 457 -27.46 2.95 27.19
C ALA A 457 -27.26 3.13 25.69
N ALA A 458 -27.71 4.25 25.13
CA ALA A 458 -27.37 4.61 23.76
C ALA A 458 -25.84 4.79 23.64
N CYS A 459 -25.24 4.19 22.61
CA CYS A 459 -23.84 4.43 22.28
C CYS A 459 -23.82 5.72 21.46
N LEU A 460 -23.16 6.78 21.95
CA LEU A 460 -23.17 8.09 21.27
C LEU A 460 -21.99 8.31 20.32
N ASP A 461 -20.96 7.45 20.40
CA ASP A 461 -19.73 7.55 19.60
C ASP A 461 -19.55 6.31 18.71
N GLY A 462 -19.19 6.54 17.45
CA GLY A 462 -18.92 5.49 16.43
C GLY A 462 -19.91 5.46 15.27
N ALA A 463 -19.54 4.82 14.15
CA ALA A 463 -20.42 4.66 12.99
C ALA A 463 -21.67 3.80 13.35
N ASP A 464 -21.48 2.78 14.18
CA ASP A 464 -22.53 1.85 14.60
C ASP A 464 -23.25 2.29 15.88
N ALA A 465 -23.44 3.60 16.09
CA ALA A 465 -24.01 4.19 17.30
C ALA A 465 -25.54 4.31 17.20
N PRO A 466 -26.33 3.41 17.80
CA PRO A 466 -27.78 3.53 17.79
C PRO A 466 -28.24 4.69 18.69
N PRO A 467 -29.30 5.43 18.29
CA PRO A 467 -29.80 6.59 19.05
C PRO A 467 -30.52 6.20 20.36
N SER A 468 -30.63 4.90 20.67
CA SER A 468 -31.26 4.34 21.86
C SER A 468 -30.53 3.06 22.26
N PRO A 469 -30.69 2.59 23.52
CA PRO A 469 -30.11 1.33 23.94
C PRO A 469 -30.53 0.19 23.01
N ALA A 470 -29.58 -0.63 22.61
CA ALA A 470 -29.76 -1.59 21.54
C ALA A 470 -29.06 -2.91 21.81
N LEU A 471 -29.61 -3.96 21.22
CA LEU A 471 -29.01 -5.27 21.08
C LEU A 471 -28.50 -5.42 19.64
N ARG A 472 -27.23 -5.80 19.49
CA ARG A 472 -26.59 -6.05 18.20
C ARG A 472 -26.32 -7.54 18.04
N LEU A 473 -26.79 -8.10 16.94
CA LEU A 473 -26.35 -9.39 16.43
C LEU A 473 -25.24 -9.11 15.41
N THR A 474 -24.15 -9.87 15.50
CA THR A 474 -23.01 -9.80 14.58
C THR A 474 -22.83 -11.17 13.93
N LEU A 475 -22.90 -11.24 12.61
CA LEU A 475 -22.63 -12.47 11.87
C LEU A 475 -21.14 -12.54 11.48
N HIS A 476 -20.41 -13.48 12.09
CA HIS A 476 -19.01 -13.77 11.79
C HIS A 476 -18.89 -14.94 10.83
N GLY A 477 -18.41 -14.65 9.61
CA GLY A 477 -18.29 -15.66 8.55
C GLY A 477 -19.66 -16.15 8.07
N GLY A 478 -19.74 -16.56 6.80
CA GLY A 478 -20.99 -17.05 6.21
C GLY A 478 -21.98 -15.95 5.78
N ARG A 479 -23.17 -16.38 5.36
CA ARG A 479 -24.22 -15.53 4.80
C ARG A 479 -25.57 -15.99 5.33
N MET A 480 -26.46 -15.05 5.64
CA MET A 480 -27.85 -15.35 6.03
C MET A 480 -28.82 -14.47 5.24
N ASP A 481 -29.43 -15.09 4.23
CA ASP A 481 -30.45 -14.46 3.39
C ASP A 481 -31.84 -14.73 3.96
N ALA A 482 -32.14 -14.15 5.13
CA ALA A 482 -33.44 -14.26 5.77
C ALA A 482 -34.05 -12.88 6.09
N ARG A 483 -35.30 -12.64 5.69
CA ARG A 483 -36.06 -11.42 6.01
C ARG A 483 -36.87 -11.62 7.28
N ILE A 484 -37.00 -10.54 8.05
CA ILE A 484 -37.77 -10.53 9.29
C ILE A 484 -39.26 -10.41 8.94
N ARG A 485 -40.07 -11.40 9.32
CA ARG A 485 -41.54 -11.34 9.26
C ARG A 485 -42.11 -10.67 10.49
N ASP A 486 -41.58 -11.01 11.65
CA ASP A 486 -41.96 -10.44 12.93
C ASP A 486 -40.82 -10.52 13.94
N ALA A 487 -40.89 -9.70 14.99
CA ALA A 487 -39.92 -9.70 16.07
C ALA A 487 -40.60 -9.47 17.42
N ARG A 488 -40.12 -10.18 18.44
CA ARG A 488 -40.53 -10.01 19.83
C ARG A 488 -39.31 -9.97 20.74
N LEU A 489 -39.25 -8.97 21.61
CA LEU A 489 -38.20 -8.82 22.60
C LEU A 489 -38.79 -8.92 24.01
N SER A 490 -38.48 -10.00 24.71
CA SER A 490 -38.88 -10.21 26.10
C SER A 490 -37.75 -9.82 27.04
N LEU A 491 -38.07 -9.02 28.06
CA LEU A 491 -37.12 -8.60 29.07
C LEU A 491 -37.66 -8.85 30.47
N ALA A 492 -36.80 -9.35 31.35
CA ALA A 492 -37.10 -9.59 32.75
C ALA A 492 -35.97 -9.06 33.61
N VAL A 493 -36.29 -8.33 34.67
CA VAL A 493 -35.33 -7.74 35.60
C VAL A 493 -35.66 -8.17 37.02
N LYS A 494 -34.67 -8.73 37.69
CA LYS A 494 -34.74 -9.20 39.07
C LYS A 494 -33.87 -8.33 39.97
N ASP A 495 -34.35 -8.05 41.17
CA ASP A 495 -33.74 -7.18 42.17
C ASP A 495 -33.46 -5.78 41.60
N VAL A 496 -34.52 -5.12 41.14
CA VAL A 496 -34.45 -3.76 40.57
C VAL A 496 -33.79 -2.79 41.58
N PRO A 497 -32.73 -2.08 41.19
CA PRO A 497 -32.06 -1.08 42.03
C PRO A 497 -32.81 0.26 42.01
N ASP A 498 -32.34 1.22 42.82
CA ASP A 498 -32.80 2.62 42.84
C ASP A 498 -34.33 2.82 42.98
N ILE A 499 -34.97 1.89 43.67
CA ILE A 499 -36.39 1.99 43.98
C ILE A 499 -36.61 3.15 44.96
N HIS A 500 -37.47 4.10 44.59
CA HIS A 500 -37.85 5.20 45.47
C HIS A 500 -39.12 4.85 46.23
N VAL A 501 -39.08 4.98 47.55
CA VAL A 501 -40.19 4.61 48.42
C VAL A 501 -40.68 5.83 49.19
N ARG A 502 -42.00 5.99 49.28
CA ARG A 502 -42.67 7.02 50.06
C ARG A 502 -43.74 6.41 50.95
N THR A 503 -43.87 6.96 52.14
CA THR A 503 -44.90 6.62 53.12
C THR A 503 -45.66 7.90 53.49
N PRO A 504 -46.72 7.84 54.31
CA PRO A 504 -47.43 9.05 54.73
C PRO A 504 -46.55 10.03 55.51
N SER A 505 -45.42 9.56 56.06
CA SER A 505 -44.42 10.37 56.78
C SER A 505 -43.39 11.04 55.85
N GLY A 506 -43.45 10.80 54.52
CA GLY A 506 -42.50 11.33 53.53
C GLY A 506 -41.67 10.24 52.83
N PRO A 507 -40.55 10.60 52.16
CA PRO A 507 -39.61 9.65 51.58
C PRO A 507 -39.05 8.69 52.64
N ALA A 508 -38.94 7.41 52.32
CA ALA A 508 -38.51 6.36 53.25
C ALA A 508 -37.38 5.51 52.67
N SER A 509 -36.60 4.86 53.55
CA SER A 509 -35.55 3.92 53.15
C SER A 509 -36.13 2.57 52.75
N VAL A 510 -35.62 1.97 51.67
CA VAL A 510 -35.96 0.61 51.23
C VAL A 510 -35.59 -0.48 52.24
N THR A 511 -34.70 -0.20 53.20
CA THR A 511 -34.24 -1.15 54.22
C THR A 511 -34.76 -0.85 55.64
N ALA A 512 -35.53 0.23 55.82
CA ALA A 512 -36.06 0.63 57.12
C ALA A 512 -37.32 1.52 56.93
N ALA A 513 -38.34 1.01 56.25
CA ALA A 513 -39.58 1.73 55.99
C ALA A 513 -40.68 1.37 57.02
N ALA A 514 -41.41 2.38 57.49
CA ALA A 514 -42.70 2.18 58.17
C ALA A 514 -43.82 2.34 57.12
N PRO A 515 -44.26 1.26 56.43
CA PRO A 515 -45.03 1.34 55.18
C PRO A 515 -46.36 2.06 55.30
N PHE A 516 -46.95 2.14 56.49
CA PHE A 516 -48.27 2.75 56.71
C PHE A 516 -48.22 3.96 57.65
N GLY A 517 -47.02 4.48 57.92
CA GLY A 517 -46.79 5.60 58.85
C GLY A 517 -46.63 5.18 60.31
N THR A 518 -46.39 6.17 61.17
CA THR A 518 -46.18 6.02 62.62
C THR A 518 -47.09 7.00 63.36
N PRO A 519 -48.28 6.60 63.83
CA PRO A 519 -48.82 5.23 63.85
C PRO A 519 -49.42 4.78 62.50
N PRO A 520 -49.52 3.47 62.24
CA PRO A 520 -50.15 2.91 61.05
C PRO A 520 -51.67 3.01 61.14
N VAL A 521 -52.27 3.87 60.31
CA VAL A 521 -53.73 4.08 60.23
C VAL A 521 -54.32 3.36 59.02
N PRO A 522 -55.59 2.91 59.08
CA PRO A 522 -56.30 2.39 57.91
C PRO A 522 -56.26 3.40 56.75
N GLY A 523 -55.98 2.93 55.53
CA GLY A 523 -55.74 3.80 54.38
C GLY A 523 -54.32 4.40 54.30
N GLY A 524 -53.46 4.16 55.30
CA GLY A 524 -52.02 4.41 55.18
C GLY A 524 -51.44 3.62 54.01
N TRP A 525 -50.43 4.19 53.33
CA TRP A 525 -49.98 3.69 52.04
C TRP A 525 -48.45 3.69 51.92
N LEU A 526 -47.93 2.70 51.20
CA LEU A 526 -46.55 2.59 50.76
C LEU A 526 -46.54 2.76 49.25
N ARG A 527 -45.97 3.87 48.77
CA ARG A 527 -45.79 4.14 47.34
C ARG A 527 -44.37 3.80 46.93
N ILE A 528 -44.25 3.10 45.81
CA ILE A 528 -43.01 2.68 45.19
C ILE A 528 -42.97 3.25 43.79
N ASP A 529 -41.99 4.12 43.54
CA ASP A 529 -41.74 4.80 42.28
C ASP A 529 -40.45 4.25 41.65
N HIS A 530 -40.51 3.92 40.35
CA HIS A 530 -39.33 3.54 39.56
C HIS A 530 -39.60 3.82 38.06
N PRO A 531 -38.62 4.28 37.26
CA PRO A 531 -38.83 4.60 35.85
C PRO A 531 -39.44 3.46 35.02
N ALA A 532 -39.11 2.20 35.33
CA ALA A 532 -39.68 1.05 34.65
C ALA A 532 -41.21 0.91 34.86
N LEU A 533 -41.77 1.47 35.95
CA LEU A 533 -43.19 1.45 36.28
C LEU A 533 -43.99 2.54 35.54
N ALA A 534 -43.32 3.61 35.10
CA ALA A 534 -43.93 4.73 34.39
C ALA A 534 -44.04 4.53 32.86
N GLY A 535 -43.55 3.39 32.36
CA GLY A 535 -43.56 3.03 30.94
C GLY A 535 -44.79 2.21 30.52
N PRO A 536 -44.71 1.49 29.39
CA PRO A 536 -45.74 0.54 28.95
C PRO A 536 -46.08 -0.50 30.04
N PRO A 537 -47.31 -1.06 30.02
CA PRO A 537 -47.75 -2.05 31.00
C PRO A 537 -46.74 -3.19 31.17
N LEU A 538 -46.64 -3.69 32.40
CA LEU A 538 -45.82 -4.86 32.70
C LEU A 538 -46.61 -6.13 32.46
N ASP A 539 -45.95 -7.14 31.90
CA ASP A 539 -46.53 -8.48 31.77
C ASP A 539 -46.53 -9.21 33.09
N ARG A 540 -45.47 -9.02 33.89
CA ARG A 540 -45.33 -9.64 35.20
C ARG A 540 -44.67 -8.73 36.20
N LEU A 541 -45.05 -8.90 37.47
CA LEU A 541 -44.55 -8.12 38.60
C LEU A 541 -44.44 -9.01 39.83
N VAL A 542 -43.34 -8.91 40.58
CA VAL A 542 -43.19 -9.50 41.91
C VAL A 542 -42.65 -8.43 42.86
N LEU A 543 -43.44 -8.02 43.84
CA LEU A 543 -43.05 -7.12 44.93
C LEU A 543 -42.79 -7.96 46.18
N ARG A 544 -41.57 -7.92 46.73
CA ARG A 544 -41.21 -8.61 47.98
C ARG A 544 -41.03 -7.61 49.10
N LEU A 545 -41.57 -7.95 50.26
CA LEU A 545 -41.57 -7.17 51.49
C LEU A 545 -41.03 -8.04 52.63
N ASP A 546 -39.81 -7.74 53.08
CA ASP A 546 -39.21 -8.39 54.25
C ASP A 546 -39.51 -7.56 55.49
N TRP A 547 -39.99 -8.22 56.54
CA TRP A 547 -40.48 -7.59 57.76
C TRP A 547 -39.45 -7.65 58.87
N ALA A 548 -39.32 -6.56 59.63
CA ALA A 548 -38.51 -6.47 60.83
C ALA A 548 -39.37 -6.62 62.08
N GLY A 549 -38.86 -7.33 63.09
CA GLY A 549 -39.44 -7.35 64.43
C GLY A 549 -40.79 -8.06 64.55
N LEU A 550 -41.11 -9.00 63.65
CA LEU A 550 -42.34 -9.80 63.69
C LEU A 550 -42.54 -10.48 65.08
N PRO A 551 -43.79 -10.69 65.51
CA PRO A 551 -44.09 -11.36 66.77
C PRO A 551 -43.32 -12.69 66.95
N PRO A 552 -42.59 -12.86 68.07
CA PRO A 552 -41.89 -14.10 68.34
C PRO A 552 -42.85 -15.22 68.76
N GLY A 553 -42.61 -16.44 68.29
CA GLY A 553 -43.32 -17.67 68.71
C GLY A 553 -44.33 -18.22 67.68
N ASP A 554 -44.80 -19.44 67.94
CA ASP A 554 -45.55 -20.25 66.97
C ASP A 554 -47.02 -19.82 66.78
N GLY A 555 -47.51 -18.84 67.53
CA GLY A 555 -48.89 -18.36 67.48
C GLY A 555 -49.12 -17.06 66.71
N GLY A 556 -48.06 -16.44 66.18
CA GLY A 556 -48.14 -15.24 65.32
C GLY A 556 -48.88 -14.05 65.95
N PHE A 557 -49.65 -13.31 65.14
CA PHE A 557 -50.41 -12.16 65.61
C PHE A 557 -51.52 -12.53 66.59
N ALA A 558 -52.10 -13.73 66.48
CA ALA A 558 -53.14 -14.19 67.40
C ALA A 558 -52.62 -14.31 68.85
N SER A 559 -51.38 -14.75 69.03
CA SER A 559 -50.71 -14.75 70.35
C SER A 559 -50.24 -13.36 70.77
N TYR A 560 -49.70 -12.57 69.85
CA TYR A 560 -49.23 -11.20 70.15
C TYR A 560 -50.34 -10.29 70.68
N TYR A 561 -51.54 -10.41 70.12
CA TYR A 561 -52.70 -9.61 70.49
C TYR A 561 -53.65 -10.29 71.48
N GLN A 562 -53.25 -11.37 72.14
CA GLN A 562 -54.11 -12.12 73.07
C GLN A 562 -54.68 -11.27 74.22
N GLY A 563 -53.98 -10.20 74.63
CA GLY A 563 -54.44 -9.24 75.65
C GLY A 563 -55.41 -8.16 75.14
N TYR A 564 -55.73 -8.13 73.84
CA TYR A 564 -56.68 -7.18 73.24
C TYR A 564 -58.08 -7.80 73.19
N VAL A 565 -58.87 -7.51 74.21
CA VAL A 565 -60.18 -8.13 74.46
C VAL A 565 -61.36 -7.18 74.30
N VAL A 566 -61.14 -5.87 74.33
CA VAL A 566 -62.17 -4.82 74.18
C VAL A 566 -61.92 -3.90 72.98
N ASP A 567 -63.01 -3.38 72.39
CA ASP A 567 -62.99 -2.39 71.33
C ASP A 567 -62.66 -0.97 71.85
N ALA A 568 -62.62 0.01 70.95
CA ALA A 568 -62.33 1.41 71.30
C ALA A 568 -63.37 2.06 72.24
N ARG A 569 -64.54 1.42 72.44
CA ARG A 569 -65.62 1.86 73.33
C ARG A 569 -65.65 1.07 74.64
N GLY A 570 -64.70 0.14 74.84
CA GLY A 570 -64.63 -0.73 76.03
C GLY A 570 -65.55 -1.94 75.97
N ALA A 571 -66.18 -2.26 74.83
CA ALA A 571 -67.01 -3.44 74.67
C ALA A 571 -66.17 -4.67 74.30
N LEU A 572 -66.46 -5.83 74.90
CA LEU A 572 -65.74 -7.08 74.58
C LEU A 572 -65.96 -7.48 73.12
N PHE A 573 -64.87 -7.78 72.39
CA PHE A 573 -64.97 -8.35 71.04
C PHE A 573 -65.68 -9.71 71.05
N ASP A 574 -66.33 -10.16 69.98
CA ASP A 574 -66.88 -11.52 69.92
C ASP A 574 -65.82 -12.59 69.57
N TRP A 575 -64.80 -12.21 68.81
CA TRP A 575 -63.65 -13.01 68.38
C TRP A 575 -62.35 -12.20 68.57
N PRO A 576 -61.16 -12.81 68.77
CA PRO A 576 -59.90 -12.07 68.77
C PRO A 576 -59.79 -11.20 67.51
N PRO A 577 -59.62 -9.87 67.64
CA PRO A 577 -59.70 -8.93 66.52
C PRO A 577 -58.48 -8.96 65.59
N PHE A 578 -57.41 -9.68 65.96
CA PHE A 578 -56.16 -9.74 65.22
C PHE A 578 -55.62 -11.17 65.15
N ASP A 579 -55.51 -11.69 63.94
CA ASP A 579 -54.85 -12.94 63.59
C ASP A 579 -53.97 -12.74 62.33
N ASN A 580 -53.30 -13.80 61.85
CA ASN A 580 -52.39 -13.68 60.70
C ASN A 580 -53.08 -13.31 59.39
N SER A 581 -54.40 -13.49 59.29
CA SER A 581 -55.22 -13.18 58.10
C SER A 581 -55.90 -11.80 58.17
N THR A 582 -55.98 -11.21 59.36
CA THR A 582 -56.70 -9.97 59.64
C THR A 582 -56.06 -8.77 58.94
N PHE A 583 -54.73 -8.74 58.87
CA PHE A 583 -53.99 -7.64 58.25
C PHE A 583 -54.00 -7.80 56.74
N THR A 584 -54.74 -6.93 56.07
CA THR A 584 -54.90 -6.95 54.61
C THR A 584 -54.46 -5.65 53.99
N ALA A 585 -53.96 -5.71 52.76
CA ALA A 585 -53.60 -4.57 51.94
C ALA A 585 -54.23 -4.66 50.55
N THR A 586 -54.50 -3.52 49.95
CA THR A 586 -54.87 -3.40 48.54
C THR A 586 -53.64 -2.94 47.77
N LEU A 587 -53.35 -3.55 46.63
CA LEU A 587 -52.24 -3.15 45.76
C LEU A 587 -52.80 -2.40 44.55
N THR A 588 -52.07 -1.43 44.05
CA THR A 588 -52.30 -0.75 42.77
C THR A 588 -50.97 -0.77 42.04
N ALA A 589 -50.92 -1.30 40.81
CA ALA A 589 -49.67 -1.56 40.09
C ALA A 589 -49.86 -1.43 38.57
N PRO A 590 -48.80 -1.16 37.77
CA PRO A 590 -48.84 -1.02 36.31
C PRO A 590 -48.99 -2.36 35.57
N VAL A 591 -49.85 -3.26 36.06
CA VAL A 591 -50.10 -4.59 35.46
C VAL A 591 -51.58 -4.69 35.04
N PRO A 592 -51.89 -4.94 33.76
CA PRO A 592 -53.26 -5.12 33.28
C PRO A 592 -54.03 -6.18 34.09
N GLY A 593 -55.26 -5.85 34.50
CA GLY A 593 -56.13 -6.75 35.27
C GLY A 593 -56.03 -6.64 36.80
N TRP A 594 -55.08 -5.86 37.32
CA TRP A 594 -55.01 -5.57 38.75
C TRP A 594 -56.00 -4.45 39.15
N ASP A 595 -56.78 -4.65 40.22
CA ASP A 595 -57.66 -3.60 40.78
C ASP A 595 -57.44 -3.36 42.29
N ALA A 596 -57.82 -2.17 42.77
CA ALA A 596 -57.69 -1.77 44.17
C ALA A 596 -58.78 -2.36 45.09
N SER A 597 -59.70 -3.16 44.55
CA SER A 597 -60.81 -3.77 45.30
C SER A 597 -60.43 -5.10 45.97
N HIS A 598 -59.38 -5.77 45.47
CA HIS A 598 -58.88 -7.02 46.03
C HIS A 598 -58.07 -6.77 47.32
N ARG A 599 -58.54 -7.33 48.44
CA ARG A 599 -57.80 -7.34 49.70
C ARG A 599 -56.88 -8.56 49.75
N LEU A 600 -55.59 -8.30 49.78
CA LEU A 600 -54.55 -9.31 49.91
C LEU A 600 -54.05 -9.40 51.35
N PRO A 601 -53.65 -10.58 51.83
CA PRO A 601 -53.00 -10.69 53.13
C PRO A 601 -51.65 -9.96 53.10
N LEU A 602 -51.40 -9.15 54.12
CA LEU A 602 -50.20 -8.30 54.16
C LEU A 602 -48.92 -9.08 54.54
N PHE A 603 -49.04 -10.10 55.39
CA PHE A 603 -47.92 -10.89 55.90
C PHE A 603 -47.87 -12.30 55.30
N ALA A 604 -48.41 -12.49 54.09
CA ALA A 604 -48.38 -13.77 53.38
C ALA A 604 -48.19 -13.56 51.86
N PRO A 605 -47.64 -14.56 51.15
CA PRO A 605 -47.60 -14.61 49.68
C PRO A 605 -48.95 -14.37 49.02
N ALA A 606 -49.07 -13.57 47.97
CA ALA A 606 -50.32 -13.43 47.22
C ALA A 606 -50.12 -13.12 45.73
N SER A 607 -50.99 -13.64 44.87
CA SER A 607 -50.95 -13.43 43.42
C SER A 607 -52.29 -13.00 42.81
N LEU A 608 -52.27 -12.30 41.68
CA LEU A 608 -53.48 -11.97 40.91
C LEU A 608 -54.18 -13.27 40.43
N GLY A 609 -55.45 -13.47 40.79
CA GLY A 609 -56.25 -14.61 40.32
C GLY A 609 -56.40 -15.80 41.28
N SER A 610 -55.89 -15.73 42.52
CA SER A 610 -56.08 -16.76 43.57
C SER A 610 -56.68 -16.20 44.87
N ALA A 611 -57.51 -17.02 45.53
CA ALA A 611 -58.06 -16.79 46.88
C ALA A 611 -57.05 -17.21 47.98
N PRO A 612 -57.22 -16.85 49.28
CA PRO A 612 -56.10 -16.56 50.21
C PRO A 612 -55.21 -17.77 50.69
N PRO A 613 -53.93 -17.54 51.12
CA PRO A 613 -52.72 -18.34 50.76
C PRO A 613 -51.81 -18.96 51.89
N VAL A 614 -51.22 -20.17 51.76
CA VAL A 614 -50.41 -20.91 52.79
C VAL A 614 -48.91 -20.70 52.76
N ALA A 615 -48.38 -20.54 53.98
CA ALA A 615 -46.99 -20.70 54.41
C ALA A 615 -45.93 -19.96 53.56
N ALA A 616 -44.68 -20.03 54.03
CA ALA A 616 -43.54 -19.40 53.40
C ALA A 616 -43.20 -20.05 52.04
N ALA A 617 -44.03 -19.81 51.02
CA ALA A 617 -43.70 -20.15 49.64
C ALA A 617 -42.64 -19.17 49.12
N SER A 618 -41.65 -19.70 48.41
CA SER A 618 -40.66 -18.86 47.73
C SER A 618 -41.36 -17.97 46.71
N PRO A 619 -40.92 -16.71 46.53
CA PRO A 619 -41.42 -15.87 45.46
C PRO A 619 -41.19 -16.57 44.11
N PRO A 620 -42.17 -16.52 43.20
CA PRO A 620 -42.03 -17.14 41.89
C PRO A 620 -40.91 -16.48 41.10
N ASP A 621 -40.22 -17.29 40.30
CA ASP A 621 -39.14 -16.78 39.48
C ASP A 621 -39.70 -16.03 38.27
N ILE A 622 -39.35 -14.74 38.16
CA ILE A 622 -39.78 -13.88 37.07
C ILE A 622 -39.27 -14.38 35.71
N PHE A 623 -38.21 -15.19 35.70
CA PHE A 623 -37.64 -15.82 34.51
C PHE A 623 -38.33 -17.11 34.06
N GLY A 624 -39.28 -17.65 34.86
CA GLY A 624 -40.05 -18.85 34.51
C GLY A 624 -41.05 -18.59 33.38
N THR A 625 -41.52 -19.63 32.70
CA THR A 625 -42.51 -19.50 31.61
C THR A 625 -43.93 -19.29 32.11
N ASP A 626 -44.25 -19.77 33.32
CA ASP A 626 -45.58 -19.65 33.92
C ASP A 626 -45.49 -19.10 35.34
N PHE A 627 -46.52 -18.35 35.72
CA PHE A 627 -46.65 -17.81 37.06
C PHE A 627 -47.47 -18.79 37.91
N GLU A 628 -46.81 -19.71 38.62
CA GLU A 628 -47.54 -20.68 39.46
C GLU A 628 -48.37 -19.96 40.55
N PRO A 629 -49.65 -20.33 40.74
CA PRO A 629 -50.49 -19.72 41.76
C PRO A 629 -49.96 -20.05 43.16
N ALA A 630 -50.02 -19.07 44.07
CA ALA A 630 -49.65 -19.29 45.47
C ALA A 630 -50.47 -20.44 46.11
N PRO A 631 -49.86 -21.31 46.94
CA PRO A 631 -50.58 -22.41 47.61
C PRO A 631 -51.64 -21.88 48.64
N ALA A 632 -52.60 -22.70 49.12
CA ALA A 632 -53.73 -22.28 50.00
C ALA A 632 -53.59 -22.44 51.55
N LEU A 633 -53.95 -21.43 52.38
CA LEU A 633 -53.72 -21.27 53.86
C LEU A 633 -53.91 -22.50 54.79
N THR A 634 -52.99 -22.71 55.75
CA THR A 634 -53.25 -23.34 57.08
C THR A 634 -52.28 -22.79 58.14
N PRO A 635 -52.69 -22.36 59.36
CA PRO A 635 -53.98 -21.83 59.86
C PRO A 635 -53.94 -20.29 60.13
N GLU A 636 -55.07 -19.69 60.53
CA GLU A 636 -55.19 -18.31 61.07
C GLU A 636 -54.22 -18.01 62.24
N ARG A 637 -53.62 -19.07 62.82
CA ARG A 637 -52.66 -19.05 63.93
C ARG A 637 -51.44 -19.90 63.55
N GLY A 638 -50.25 -19.32 63.56
CA GLY A 638 -49.01 -19.97 63.16
C GLY A 638 -47.82 -19.01 63.16
N PRO A 639 -46.57 -19.49 63.03
CA PRO A 639 -45.39 -18.62 62.92
C PRO A 639 -45.47 -17.76 61.65
N LEU A 640 -45.04 -16.50 61.75
CA LEU A 640 -45.00 -15.56 60.63
C LEU A 640 -43.71 -15.72 59.84
N ALA A 641 -43.82 -15.71 58.51
CA ALA A 641 -42.65 -15.70 57.64
C ALA A 641 -41.96 -14.34 57.68
N PRO A 642 -40.62 -14.29 57.69
CA PRO A 642 -39.87 -13.02 57.69
C PRO A 642 -40.06 -12.21 56.41
N GLY A 643 -40.55 -12.81 55.32
CA GLY A 643 -40.86 -12.14 54.06
C GLY A 643 -42.25 -12.48 53.56
N SER A 644 -42.86 -11.53 52.86
CA SER A 644 -44.11 -11.65 52.12
C SER A 644 -43.89 -11.14 50.69
N TRP A 645 -44.73 -11.56 49.75
CA TRP A 645 -44.62 -11.08 48.38
C TRP A 645 -45.99 -10.96 47.72
N PHE A 646 -46.12 -9.97 46.85
CA PHE A 646 -47.27 -9.76 45.98
C PHE A 646 -46.83 -9.93 44.55
N ALA A 647 -47.64 -10.60 43.74
CA ALA A 647 -47.25 -10.77 42.36
C ALA A 647 -48.40 -10.88 41.37
N ALA A 648 -48.12 -10.49 40.14
CA ALA A 648 -49.13 -10.31 39.12
C ALA A 648 -48.61 -10.79 37.78
N ALA A 649 -49.50 -11.42 37.00
CA ALA A 649 -49.35 -11.59 35.57
C ALA A 649 -50.49 -10.82 34.88
N ALA A 650 -50.18 -10.15 33.77
CA ALA A 650 -51.14 -9.38 33.01
C ALA A 650 -52.29 -10.27 32.52
N MET A 651 -53.53 -9.86 32.79
CA MET A 651 -54.71 -10.52 32.25
C MET A 651 -55.07 -9.89 30.89
N PRO A 652 -55.40 -10.71 29.88
CA PRO A 652 -55.90 -10.20 28.62
C PRO A 652 -57.23 -9.47 28.84
N ASP A 653 -57.41 -8.32 28.17
CA ASP A 653 -58.70 -7.64 27.97
C ASP A 653 -59.25 -6.76 29.13
N VAL A 654 -58.39 -6.05 29.86
CA VAL A 654 -58.83 -5.05 30.87
C VAL A 654 -58.40 -3.64 30.51
N GLY A 655 -59.32 -2.85 29.95
CA GLY A 655 -59.11 -1.45 29.51
C GLY A 655 -59.10 -0.40 30.62
N SER A 656 -58.49 -0.67 31.78
CA SER A 656 -58.36 0.29 32.87
C SER A 656 -57.10 1.17 32.71
N LYS A 657 -57.19 2.44 33.13
CA LYS A 657 -56.02 3.32 33.19
C LYS A 657 -55.07 2.83 34.28
N LEU A 658 -53.91 2.32 33.88
CA LEU A 658 -52.90 1.81 34.80
C LEU A 658 -52.14 2.94 35.50
N PRO A 659 -51.76 2.77 36.77
CA PRO A 659 -50.91 3.71 37.49
C PRO A 659 -49.46 3.68 36.96
N ASP A 660 -48.68 4.71 37.22
CA ASP A 660 -47.24 4.82 36.90
C ASP A 660 -46.32 4.37 38.06
N HIS A 661 -46.91 3.77 39.10
CA HIS A 661 -46.26 3.43 40.36
C HIS A 661 -46.94 2.21 40.98
N ILE A 662 -46.29 1.64 42.00
CA ILE A 662 -46.91 0.64 42.85
C ILE A 662 -47.35 1.30 44.16
N CYS A 663 -48.58 1.07 44.60
CA CYS A 663 -49.10 1.55 45.87
C CYS A 663 -49.69 0.40 46.67
N VAL A 664 -49.11 0.12 47.85
CA VAL A 664 -49.64 -0.85 48.82
C VAL A 664 -50.38 -0.06 49.89
N THR A 665 -51.71 -0.18 49.96
CA THR A 665 -52.54 0.55 50.93
C THR A 665 -53.07 -0.41 51.99
N LEU A 666 -53.03 -0.02 53.27
CA LEU A 666 -53.56 -0.82 54.37
C LEU A 666 -55.10 -0.92 54.25
N GLY A 667 -55.58 -2.10 53.88
CA GLY A 667 -57.00 -2.40 53.62
C GLY A 667 -57.77 -2.85 54.87
N GLY A 668 -57.08 -3.37 55.89
CA GLY A 668 -57.70 -3.74 57.17
C GLY A 668 -56.70 -4.27 58.20
N PRO A 669 -57.10 -4.36 59.48
CA PRO A 669 -58.43 -4.04 60.02
C PRO A 669 -58.65 -2.55 60.25
N ILE A 670 -59.91 -2.14 60.46
CA ILE A 670 -60.32 -0.72 60.68
C ILE A 670 -59.69 -0.05 61.91
N TYR A 671 -59.06 -0.83 62.79
CA TYR A 671 -58.40 -0.36 64.00
C TYR A 671 -56.87 -0.24 63.84
N GLY A 672 -56.34 -0.45 62.63
CA GLY A 672 -54.91 -0.51 62.34
C GLY A 672 -54.23 -1.67 63.05
N PHE A 673 -53.00 -1.49 63.52
CA PHE A 673 -52.25 -2.50 64.28
C PHE A 673 -52.47 -2.37 65.81
N GLY A 674 -53.73 -2.24 66.24
CA GLY A 674 -54.07 -2.13 67.66
C GLY A 674 -53.75 -0.77 68.32
N HIS A 675 -53.12 0.18 67.61
CA HIS A 675 -52.80 1.51 68.13
C HIS A 675 -54.02 2.27 68.65
N SER A 676 -55.19 2.09 68.02
CA SER A 676 -56.46 2.68 68.45
C SER A 676 -57.12 1.95 69.62
N LEU A 677 -56.68 0.74 69.93
CA LEU A 677 -57.27 -0.14 70.95
C LEU A 677 -56.41 -0.27 72.20
N HIS A 678 -55.10 -0.02 72.11
CA HIS A 678 -54.13 -0.29 73.18
C HIS A 678 -54.50 0.41 74.49
N ALA A 679 -54.80 1.72 74.47
CA ALA A 679 -55.16 2.46 75.68
C ALA A 679 -56.41 1.90 76.38
N ALA A 680 -57.47 1.58 75.61
CA ALA A 680 -58.70 1.00 76.14
C ALA A 680 -58.46 -0.40 76.75
N ASN A 681 -57.60 -1.21 76.12
CA ASN A 681 -57.28 -2.55 76.61
C ASN A 681 -56.33 -2.53 77.82
N VAL A 682 -55.39 -1.58 77.90
CA VAL A 682 -54.55 -1.38 79.11
C VAL A 682 -55.42 -0.94 80.27
N GLN A 683 -56.35 -0.01 80.04
CA GLN A 683 -57.30 0.42 81.06
C GLN A 683 -58.19 -0.74 81.52
N TYR A 684 -58.75 -1.50 80.58
CA TYR A 684 -59.55 -2.70 80.90
C TYR A 684 -58.75 -3.73 81.71
N ALA A 685 -57.51 -4.04 81.30
CA ALA A 685 -56.65 -4.98 82.01
C ALA A 685 -56.28 -4.47 83.42
N THR A 686 -55.97 -3.18 83.57
CA THR A 686 -55.62 -2.58 84.86
C THR A 686 -56.81 -2.54 85.81
N GLU A 687 -58.00 -2.20 85.30
CA GLU A 687 -59.24 -2.22 86.08
C GLU A 687 -59.66 -3.65 86.46
N ALA A 688 -59.48 -4.63 85.57
CA ALA A 688 -59.76 -6.04 85.86
C ALA A 688 -58.78 -6.62 86.90
N ILE A 689 -57.50 -6.27 86.82
CA ILE A 689 -56.47 -6.63 87.83
C ILE A 689 -56.81 -6.02 89.19
N ALA A 690 -57.18 -4.73 89.24
CA ALA A 690 -57.52 -4.02 90.48
C ALA A 690 -58.80 -4.53 91.16
N ARG A 691 -59.76 -5.05 90.38
CA ARG A 691 -61.02 -5.63 90.90
C ARG A 691 -60.88 -7.08 91.37
N GLY A 692 -59.77 -7.75 91.08
CA GLY A 692 -59.61 -9.20 91.37
C GLY A 692 -60.59 -10.09 90.60
N GLU A 693 -61.21 -9.54 89.54
CA GLU A 693 -62.22 -10.23 88.74
C GLU A 693 -61.54 -10.89 87.55
N ALA A 694 -61.58 -12.22 87.52
CA ALA A 694 -61.26 -12.97 86.31
C ALA A 694 -62.21 -12.52 85.18
N PRO A 695 -61.73 -12.33 83.94
CA PRO A 695 -62.61 -12.05 82.82
C PRO A 695 -63.65 -13.17 82.71
N LEU A 696 -64.93 -12.79 82.64
CA LEU A 696 -66.03 -13.74 82.55
C LEU A 696 -65.78 -14.73 81.39
N PRO A 697 -65.80 -16.05 81.62
CA PRO A 697 -65.66 -17.01 80.54
C PRO A 697 -66.82 -16.83 79.57
N ARG A 698 -66.52 -16.51 78.31
CA ARG A 698 -67.55 -16.35 77.28
C ARG A 698 -68.33 -17.66 77.14
N PRO A 699 -69.67 -17.63 77.01
CA PRO A 699 -70.42 -18.82 76.65
C PRO A 699 -70.03 -19.27 75.24
N GLY A 700 -69.43 -20.45 75.14
CA GLY A 700 -69.08 -21.08 73.88
C GLY A 700 -70.29 -21.29 72.97
N PHE A 701 -70.05 -21.41 71.67
CA PHE A 701 -71.02 -21.66 70.60
C PHE A 701 -72.05 -22.75 70.97
N PHE A 702 -71.59 -23.83 71.61
CA PHE A 702 -72.44 -24.93 72.10
C PHE A 702 -73.51 -24.49 73.12
N ARG A 703 -73.24 -23.51 73.98
CA ARG A 703 -74.22 -22.99 74.97
C ARG A 703 -75.25 -22.06 74.36
N ARG A 704 -74.96 -21.37 73.25
CA ARG A 704 -75.94 -20.59 72.48
C ARG A 704 -76.83 -21.50 71.63
N LEU A 705 -76.25 -22.57 71.08
CA LEU A 705 -76.97 -23.60 70.33
C LEU A 705 -77.92 -24.39 71.25
N LEU A 706 -77.48 -24.81 72.44
CA LEU A 706 -78.33 -25.52 73.42
C LEU A 706 -79.51 -24.68 73.95
N ARG A 707 -79.33 -23.36 74.09
CA ARG A 707 -80.38 -22.43 74.56
C ARG A 707 -81.38 -22.04 73.47
N ALA A 708 -80.98 -22.16 72.20
CA ALA A 708 -81.84 -21.97 71.04
C ALA A 708 -82.58 -23.26 70.63
N ILE A 709 -82.00 -24.44 70.87
CA ILE A 709 -82.58 -25.74 70.50
C ILE A 709 -83.52 -26.31 71.60
N LEU A 710 -83.29 -26.03 72.88
CA LEU A 710 -84.09 -26.60 73.97
C LEU A 710 -84.86 -25.52 74.76
N GLY A 711 -85.92 -25.00 74.16
CA GLY A 711 -86.97 -24.28 74.88
C GLY A 711 -87.97 -25.25 75.51
N PHE A 712 -87.71 -25.76 76.73
CA PHE A 712 -88.71 -26.48 77.55
C PHE A 712 -88.43 -26.34 79.07
N PRO A 713 -89.44 -26.34 79.95
CA PRO A 713 -89.28 -25.96 81.36
C PRO A 713 -88.71 -27.08 82.26
N ALA A 714 -87.52 -26.84 82.79
CA ALA A 714 -86.97 -27.05 84.14
C ALA A 714 -87.56 -28.04 85.19
N ARG A 715 -88.43 -29.01 84.89
CA ARG A 715 -89.05 -29.86 85.95
C ARG A 715 -88.70 -31.35 85.95
N ILE A 716 -87.93 -31.84 84.99
CA ILE A 716 -87.53 -33.25 84.93
C ILE A 716 -86.04 -33.34 84.60
N LEU A 717 -85.17 -33.09 85.58
CA LEU A 717 -83.76 -33.53 85.56
C LEU A 717 -83.15 -33.45 86.97
N ARG A 718 -83.93 -33.83 88.00
CA ARG A 718 -83.47 -33.92 89.39
C ARG A 718 -83.10 -35.34 89.84
N ASN A 719 -83.13 -36.34 88.94
CA ASN A 719 -82.93 -37.75 89.30
C ASN A 719 -81.82 -38.45 88.50
N VAL A 720 -80.80 -37.72 88.06
CA VAL A 720 -79.54 -38.35 87.66
C VAL A 720 -78.41 -37.70 88.45
N GLU A 721 -78.53 -37.81 89.77
CA GLU A 721 -77.38 -37.85 90.66
C GLU A 721 -76.86 -39.28 90.66
N GLY A 722 -75.58 -39.43 90.36
CA GLY A 722 -74.90 -40.73 90.42
C GLY A 722 -73.63 -40.70 89.60
N LEU A 723 -72.65 -39.92 90.04
CA LEU A 723 -71.22 -40.33 90.08
C LEU A 723 -70.40 -39.19 90.70
N GLU A 724 -70.16 -39.40 91.99
CA GLU A 724 -69.03 -39.02 92.84
C GLU A 724 -68.11 -37.86 92.43
N ARG A 725 -68.07 -36.90 93.36
CA ARG A 725 -66.99 -35.96 93.70
C ARG A 725 -65.60 -36.38 93.22
N VAL A 726 -65.02 -35.54 92.36
CA VAL A 726 -63.60 -35.17 92.48
C VAL A 726 -63.58 -33.81 93.16
N GLU A 727 -62.86 -33.69 94.28
CA GLU A 727 -62.63 -32.41 94.94
C GLU A 727 -62.07 -31.40 93.95
N ALA A 728 -62.67 -30.21 93.96
CA ALA A 728 -62.30 -29.11 93.10
C ALA A 728 -60.93 -28.57 93.51
N ASP A 729 -59.90 -28.89 92.74
CA ASP A 729 -58.74 -28.01 92.65
C ASP A 729 -59.25 -26.63 92.20
N ALA A 730 -58.84 -25.60 92.92
CA ALA A 730 -59.18 -24.21 92.61
C ALA A 730 -58.91 -23.94 91.12
N PRO A 731 -59.84 -23.31 90.37
CA PRO A 731 -59.51 -22.91 89.01
C PRO A 731 -58.28 -21.99 89.09
N PRO A 732 -57.22 -22.25 88.31
CA PRO A 732 -56.04 -21.41 88.32
C PRO A 732 -56.47 -19.96 88.04
N PRO A 733 -55.88 -18.95 88.70
CA PRO A 733 -56.25 -17.56 88.48
C PRO A 733 -56.15 -17.26 86.98
N ALA A 734 -57.26 -16.83 86.38
CA ALA A 734 -57.25 -16.39 84.99
C ALA A 734 -56.33 -15.17 84.91
N ILE A 735 -55.16 -15.35 84.31
CA ILE A 735 -54.15 -14.31 84.15
C ILE A 735 -54.75 -13.25 83.22
N VAL A 736 -55.10 -12.08 83.78
CA VAL A 736 -55.38 -10.89 82.97
C VAL A 736 -54.04 -10.50 82.36
N LEU A 737 -53.84 -10.87 81.10
CA LEU A 737 -52.65 -10.49 80.35
C LEU A 737 -52.75 -9.00 80.02
N LEU A 738 -51.75 -8.22 80.43
CA LEU A 738 -51.57 -6.88 79.91
C LEU A 738 -51.41 -6.97 78.38
N PRO A 739 -52.13 -6.15 77.60
CA PRO A 739 -51.95 -6.13 76.15
C PRO A 739 -50.51 -5.73 75.82
N ASN A 740 -49.90 -6.44 74.85
CA ASN A 740 -48.63 -6.02 74.28
C ASN A 740 -48.77 -4.64 73.63
N PRO A 741 -47.67 -3.84 73.54
CA PRO A 741 -47.69 -2.61 72.77
C PRO A 741 -48.17 -2.89 71.34
N PRO A 742 -48.87 -1.94 70.70
CA PRO A 742 -49.40 -2.13 69.36
C PRO A 742 -48.25 -2.38 68.37
N PHE A 743 -48.43 -3.33 67.46
CA PHE A 743 -47.36 -3.71 66.54
C PHE A 743 -47.07 -2.60 65.54
N GLN A 744 -45.82 -2.14 65.47
CA GLN A 744 -45.40 -1.21 64.42
C GLN A 744 -44.84 -2.01 63.24
N PRO A 745 -45.53 -2.07 62.08
CA PRO A 745 -45.00 -2.74 60.91
C PRO A 745 -43.77 -1.96 60.42
N LEU A 746 -42.63 -2.64 60.36
CA LEU A 746 -41.37 -2.13 59.85
C LEU A 746 -40.85 -3.10 58.79
N LEU A 747 -40.38 -2.56 57.66
CA LEU A 747 -39.78 -3.33 56.58
C LEU A 747 -38.25 -3.26 56.69
N SER A 748 -37.61 -4.43 56.63
CA SER A 748 -36.15 -4.59 56.58
C SER A 748 -35.61 -4.59 55.15
N ARG A 749 -36.44 -4.92 54.15
CA ARG A 749 -36.11 -4.84 52.72
C ARG A 749 -37.37 -4.77 51.87
N ILE A 750 -37.31 -3.95 50.82
CA ILE A 750 -38.27 -3.92 49.72
C ILE A 750 -37.51 -4.29 48.45
N ALA A 751 -38.03 -5.26 47.69
CA ALA A 751 -37.43 -5.64 46.40
C ALA A 751 -38.51 -5.82 45.33
N LEU A 752 -38.14 -5.55 44.10
CA LEU A 752 -39.04 -5.54 42.95
C LEU A 752 -38.42 -6.33 41.82
N ASP A 753 -39.20 -7.23 41.24
CA ASP A 753 -38.89 -7.96 40.01
C ASP A 753 -40.00 -7.69 38.99
N TYR A 754 -39.67 -7.55 37.71
CA TYR A 754 -40.67 -7.37 36.65
C TYR A 754 -40.28 -8.03 35.34
N ALA A 755 -41.26 -8.31 34.49
CA ALA A 755 -41.05 -8.69 33.09
C ALA A 755 -42.00 -7.93 32.16
N ARG A 756 -41.55 -7.72 30.92
CA ARG A 756 -42.37 -7.19 29.83
C ARG A 756 -41.92 -7.73 28.47
N THR A 757 -42.83 -7.68 27.53
CA THR A 757 -42.67 -8.08 26.14
C THR A 757 -42.85 -6.86 25.27
N ILE A 758 -41.93 -6.69 24.33
CA ILE A 758 -41.93 -5.59 23.38
C ILE A 758 -42.19 -6.21 22.01
N GLU A 759 -43.32 -5.84 21.41
CA GLU A 759 -43.70 -6.30 20.08
C GLU A 759 -42.96 -5.49 19.00
N ALA A 760 -42.90 -6.03 17.78
CA ALA A 760 -42.16 -5.46 16.65
C ALA A 760 -42.41 -3.96 16.40
N GLN A 761 -43.62 -3.45 16.67
CA GLN A 761 -44.01 -2.05 16.46
C GLN A 761 -43.26 -1.05 17.38
N ASP A 762 -42.80 -1.52 18.54
CA ASP A 762 -42.10 -0.72 19.56
C ASP A 762 -40.57 -0.97 19.52
N LEU A 763 -40.09 -1.68 18.50
CA LEU A 763 -38.69 -1.90 18.19
C LEU A 763 -38.28 -1.08 16.97
N THR A 764 -37.11 -0.45 17.06
CA THR A 764 -36.46 0.15 15.89
C THR A 764 -35.36 -0.79 15.40
N PHE A 765 -35.41 -1.14 14.11
CA PHE A 765 -34.42 -2.00 13.49
C PHE A 765 -33.44 -1.15 12.71
N HIS A 766 -32.15 -1.38 12.92
CA HIS A 766 -31.09 -0.65 12.22
C HIS A 766 -30.10 -1.62 11.60
N HIS A 767 -29.65 -1.28 10.40
CA HIS A 767 -28.41 -1.82 9.85
C HIS A 767 -27.31 -0.80 10.03
N ALA A 768 -26.11 -1.31 10.26
CA ALA A 768 -24.91 -0.60 9.90
C ALA A 768 -24.16 -1.48 8.90
N GLU A 769 -24.11 -1.06 7.64
CA GLU A 769 -23.04 -1.54 6.78
C GLU A 769 -21.74 -0.89 7.23
N THR A 770 -20.64 -1.52 6.87
CA THR A 770 -19.31 -0.94 7.03
C THR A 770 -19.30 0.46 6.36
N PHE A 771 -19.18 1.51 7.20
CA PHE A 771 -18.95 2.97 6.96
C PHE A 771 -20.10 3.83 7.47
N GLU A 772 -21.22 3.19 7.80
CA GLU A 772 -22.49 3.87 7.89
C GLU A 772 -22.84 4.26 9.31
N THR A 773 -23.48 5.42 9.46
CA THR A 773 -24.34 5.65 10.62
C THR A 773 -25.49 4.66 10.59
N ALA A 774 -25.77 4.01 11.72
CA ALA A 774 -26.90 3.10 11.88
C ALA A 774 -28.18 3.70 11.26
N THR A 775 -28.74 3.05 10.24
CA THR A 775 -29.91 3.54 9.50
C THR A 775 -31.14 2.75 9.89
N ALA A 776 -32.19 3.46 10.30
CA ALA A 776 -33.46 2.85 10.67
C ALA A 776 -34.17 2.29 9.43
N LEU A 777 -34.53 1.01 9.49
CA LEU A 777 -35.25 0.29 8.44
C LEU A 777 -36.60 -0.20 8.99
N PRO A 778 -37.61 -0.38 8.11
CA PRO A 778 -38.84 -1.06 8.50
C PRO A 778 -38.48 -2.48 8.93
N LEU A 779 -38.81 -2.85 10.18
CA LEU A 779 -38.46 -4.14 10.74
C LEU A 779 -39.04 -5.29 9.89
N ARG A 780 -40.34 -5.23 9.58
CA ARG A 780 -41.00 -6.24 8.75
C ARG A 780 -40.57 -6.13 7.29
N GLY A 781 -40.07 -7.22 6.74
CA GLY A 781 -39.60 -7.34 5.36
C GLY A 781 -38.13 -6.94 5.16
N ALA A 782 -37.45 -6.36 6.16
CA ALA A 782 -36.01 -6.09 6.08
C ALA A 782 -35.20 -7.38 6.15
N MET A 783 -34.05 -7.39 5.48
CA MET A 783 -33.06 -8.45 5.67
C MET A 783 -32.55 -8.42 7.10
N LEU A 784 -32.26 -9.57 7.70
CA LEU A 784 -31.65 -9.60 9.04
C LEU A 784 -30.20 -9.08 9.01
N PHE A 785 -29.41 -9.44 8.00
CA PHE A 785 -28.04 -8.93 7.80
C PHE A 785 -27.86 -8.34 6.40
N PRO A 786 -27.15 -7.22 6.24
CA PRO A 786 -26.76 -6.73 4.91
C PRO A 786 -25.76 -7.69 4.25
N ALA A 787 -25.88 -7.88 2.94
CA ALA A 787 -24.96 -8.71 2.18
C ALA A 787 -23.69 -7.91 1.81
N PRO A 788 -22.49 -8.50 1.88
CA PRO A 788 -21.27 -7.83 1.44
C PRO A 788 -21.33 -7.56 -0.08
N PRO A 789 -20.62 -6.52 -0.57
CA PRO A 789 -20.44 -6.31 -2.00
C PRO A 789 -19.83 -7.55 -2.66
N GLN A 790 -20.30 -7.89 -3.86
CA GLN A 790 -19.76 -9.01 -4.63
C GLN A 790 -18.58 -8.56 -5.49
N GLY A 791 -17.48 -9.30 -5.41
CA GLY A 791 -16.27 -9.04 -6.20
C GLY A 791 -15.43 -7.89 -5.65
N LEU A 792 -14.39 -7.53 -6.39
CA LEU A 792 -13.44 -6.49 -6.00
C LEU A 792 -14.12 -5.10 -6.01
N THR A 793 -14.25 -4.48 -4.84
CA THR A 793 -14.97 -3.20 -4.68
C THR A 793 -14.17 -2.24 -3.82
N LEU A 794 -14.06 -0.97 -4.23
CA LEU A 794 -13.46 0.12 -3.45
C LEU A 794 -14.54 1.13 -3.07
N ASP A 795 -14.70 1.31 -1.76
CA ASP A 795 -15.60 2.31 -1.19
C ASP A 795 -14.79 3.47 -0.65
N LEU A 796 -15.20 4.70 -0.99
CA LEU A 796 -14.56 5.95 -0.62
C LEU A 796 -15.56 6.81 0.15
N CYS A 797 -15.17 7.30 1.33
CA CYS A 797 -16.02 8.13 2.18
C CYS A 797 -15.42 9.54 2.32
N PHE A 798 -16.20 10.56 1.96
CA PHE A 798 -15.77 11.96 1.97
C PHE A 798 -16.59 12.80 2.95
N ASP A 799 -15.87 13.58 3.76
CA ASP A 799 -16.45 14.62 4.59
C ASP A 799 -16.46 15.96 3.86
N GLY A 800 -17.38 16.85 4.24
CA GLY A 800 -17.42 18.22 3.73
C GLY A 800 -18.02 18.41 2.34
N VAL A 801 -18.47 17.36 1.65
CA VAL A 801 -19.16 17.42 0.34
C VAL A 801 -20.62 17.87 0.48
N ARG A 802 -21.11 18.73 -0.42
CA ARG A 802 -22.53 19.12 -0.53
C ARG A 802 -23.15 18.61 -1.83
N ALA A 803 -24.47 18.50 -1.82
CA ALA A 803 -25.26 18.14 -3.00
C ALA A 803 -24.99 19.15 -4.12
N ARG A 804 -24.80 18.68 -5.35
CA ARG A 804 -24.43 19.47 -6.54
C ARG A 804 -23.04 20.13 -6.48
N ASP A 805 -22.18 19.76 -5.53
CA ASP A 805 -20.75 20.09 -5.64
C ASP A 805 -20.14 19.27 -6.79
N VAL A 806 -19.17 19.84 -7.51
CA VAL A 806 -18.34 19.07 -8.45
C VAL A 806 -17.11 18.58 -7.70
N LEU A 807 -17.08 17.29 -7.38
CA LEU A 807 -15.97 16.66 -6.68
C LEU A 807 -14.84 16.35 -7.67
N ALA A 808 -13.77 17.16 -7.61
CA ALA A 808 -12.56 16.94 -8.40
C ALA A 808 -11.53 16.14 -7.58
N LEU A 809 -11.25 14.91 -7.97
CA LEU A 809 -10.37 13.97 -7.26
C LEU A 809 -9.08 13.74 -8.06
N LEU A 810 -7.93 14.07 -7.50
CA LEU A 810 -6.63 13.62 -8.01
C LEU A 810 -6.42 12.19 -7.51
N VAL A 811 -6.34 11.25 -8.44
CA VAL A 811 -6.00 9.86 -8.16
C VAL A 811 -4.54 9.64 -8.54
N GLN A 812 -3.70 9.38 -7.56
CA GLN A 812 -2.30 9.04 -7.75
C GLN A 812 -2.14 7.53 -7.78
N LEU A 813 -1.51 7.03 -8.85
CA LEU A 813 -1.12 5.63 -8.99
C LEU A 813 0.39 5.46 -8.77
N ALA A 814 0.80 4.30 -8.28
CA ALA A 814 2.22 3.95 -8.12
C ALA A 814 2.97 3.87 -9.46
N GLY A 815 2.26 3.62 -10.55
CA GLY A 815 2.80 3.56 -11.90
C GLY A 815 1.70 3.51 -12.95
N THR A 816 2.10 3.43 -14.22
CA THR A 816 1.16 3.25 -15.33
C THR A 816 0.83 1.77 -15.51
N GLY A 817 -0.45 1.45 -15.64
CA GLY A 817 -0.93 0.06 -15.71
C GLY A 817 -1.99 -0.16 -16.79
N VAL A 818 -2.60 -1.35 -16.75
CA VAL A 818 -3.78 -1.66 -17.56
C VAL A 818 -4.97 -0.91 -16.96
N GLY A 819 -5.73 -0.20 -17.80
CA GLY A 819 -6.90 0.51 -17.33
C GLY A 819 -8.01 -0.43 -16.87
N HIS A 820 -8.60 -0.12 -15.73
CA HIS A 820 -9.78 -0.74 -15.15
C HIS A 820 -11.02 0.16 -15.40
N ARG A 821 -12.13 -0.43 -15.84
CA ARG A 821 -13.40 0.31 -16.00
C ARG A 821 -14.39 -0.10 -14.92
N PRO A 822 -14.35 0.53 -13.73
CA PRO A 822 -15.30 0.18 -12.68
C PRO A 822 -16.70 0.69 -13.01
N SER A 823 -17.70 0.00 -12.47
CA SER A 823 -19.05 0.56 -12.33
C SER A 823 -19.11 1.43 -11.08
N TRP A 824 -19.76 2.59 -11.20
CA TRP A 824 -19.83 3.59 -10.14
C TRP A 824 -21.20 3.59 -9.49
N SER A 825 -21.24 3.67 -8.16
CA SER A 825 -22.44 3.91 -7.38
C SER A 825 -22.16 4.90 -6.26
N TYR A 826 -23.19 5.60 -5.80
CA TYR A 826 -23.12 6.53 -4.68
C TYR A 826 -24.20 6.18 -3.65
N ARG A 827 -24.03 6.69 -2.43
CA ARG A 827 -24.99 6.47 -1.35
C ARG A 827 -26.04 7.59 -1.32
N ALA A 828 -27.29 7.23 -1.52
CA ALA A 828 -28.46 8.09 -1.31
C ALA A 828 -29.16 7.76 0.02
N ALA A 829 -30.13 8.57 0.45
CA ALA A 829 -30.90 8.30 1.66
C ALA A 829 -31.69 6.96 1.60
N THR A 830 -31.97 6.46 0.40
CA THR A 830 -32.69 5.21 0.15
C THR A 830 -31.76 4.01 -0.04
N GLY A 831 -30.45 4.17 0.14
CA GLY A 831 -29.43 3.15 -0.07
C GLY A 831 -28.50 3.45 -1.25
N TRP A 832 -27.71 2.45 -1.67
CA TRP A 832 -26.78 2.55 -2.80
C TRP A 832 -27.54 2.66 -4.13
N GLN A 833 -27.24 3.69 -4.92
CA GLN A 833 -27.79 3.90 -6.26
C GLN A 833 -26.65 3.96 -7.29
N PRO A 834 -26.87 3.50 -8.53
CA PRO A 834 -25.88 3.65 -9.60
C PRO A 834 -25.64 5.14 -9.88
N LEU A 835 -24.38 5.52 -10.05
CA LEU A 835 -24.04 6.89 -10.42
C LEU A 835 -24.56 7.16 -11.84
N PRO A 836 -25.29 8.26 -12.08
CA PRO A 836 -25.75 8.62 -13.42
C PRO A 836 -24.57 8.70 -14.41
N PRO A 837 -24.69 8.17 -15.64
CA PRO A 837 -23.57 8.16 -16.59
C PRO A 837 -23.02 9.55 -16.94
N ASP A 838 -23.87 10.57 -16.87
CA ASP A 838 -23.57 11.98 -17.09
C ASP A 838 -22.95 12.69 -15.87
N ALA A 839 -23.00 12.08 -14.68
CA ALA A 839 -22.38 12.64 -13.48
C ALA A 839 -20.84 12.50 -13.50
N LEU A 840 -20.26 11.55 -14.22
CA LEU A 840 -18.82 11.48 -14.44
C LEU A 840 -18.42 12.46 -15.56
N LEU A 841 -18.17 13.72 -15.18
CA LEU A 841 -17.90 14.83 -16.10
C LEU A 841 -16.55 14.67 -16.83
N ALA A 842 -15.54 14.12 -16.16
CA ALA A 842 -14.23 13.88 -16.76
C ALA A 842 -13.48 12.74 -16.04
N ASP A 843 -12.77 11.93 -16.82
CA ASP A 843 -11.83 10.92 -16.32
C ASP A 843 -10.48 11.06 -17.03
N GLU A 844 -9.53 11.75 -16.38
CA GLU A 844 -8.15 11.85 -16.86
C GLU A 844 -7.26 10.68 -16.41
N THR A 845 -7.78 9.77 -15.57
CA THR A 845 -7.07 8.55 -15.15
C THR A 845 -7.14 7.44 -16.21
N HIS A 846 -8.02 7.63 -17.20
CA HIS A 846 -8.31 6.69 -18.28
C HIS A 846 -8.72 5.31 -17.74
N GLY A 847 -9.62 5.30 -16.76
CA GLY A 847 -9.97 4.12 -16.00
C GLY A 847 -8.78 3.63 -15.16
N PHE A 848 -8.22 4.48 -14.29
CA PHE A 848 -7.15 4.06 -13.36
C PHE A 848 -5.91 3.44 -14.04
N ALA A 849 -5.60 3.84 -15.28
CA ALA A 849 -4.40 3.40 -16.01
C ALA A 849 -3.19 4.31 -15.72
N ALA A 850 -3.43 5.57 -15.39
CA ALA A 850 -2.41 6.56 -15.07
C ALA A 850 -2.93 7.54 -14.00
N THR A 851 -2.00 8.22 -13.33
CA THR A 851 -2.31 9.32 -12.41
C THR A 851 -3.04 10.44 -13.14
N GLY A 852 -4.15 10.92 -12.59
CA GLY A 852 -4.98 11.94 -13.24
C GLY A 852 -6.09 12.46 -12.34
N VAL A 853 -6.88 13.41 -12.86
CA VAL A 853 -8.02 14.01 -12.17
C VAL A 853 -9.34 13.44 -12.68
N LEU A 854 -10.18 12.99 -11.75
CA LEU A 854 -11.58 12.64 -11.96
C LEU A 854 -12.47 13.83 -11.57
N ARG A 855 -13.53 14.10 -12.32
CA ARG A 855 -14.53 15.11 -11.96
C ARG A 855 -15.91 14.48 -11.94
N ILE A 856 -16.56 14.54 -10.78
CA ILE A 856 -17.85 13.91 -10.52
C ILE A 856 -18.84 14.97 -10.05
N ASP A 857 -19.97 15.10 -10.74
CA ASP A 857 -21.09 15.90 -10.29
C ASP A 857 -21.85 15.14 -9.19
N VAL A 858 -21.93 15.72 -7.99
CA VAL A 858 -22.50 15.04 -6.83
C VAL A 858 -24.04 15.10 -6.90
N PRO A 859 -24.75 13.95 -6.90
CA PRO A 859 -26.21 13.93 -7.01
C PRO A 859 -26.92 14.68 -5.87
N GLU A 860 -28.13 15.18 -6.15
CA GLU A 860 -28.90 15.99 -5.20
C GLU A 860 -29.43 15.19 -4.00
N ASP A 861 -29.74 13.91 -4.20
CA ASP A 861 -30.30 13.00 -3.19
C ASP A 861 -29.23 12.25 -2.37
N MET A 862 -27.98 12.68 -2.45
CA MET A 862 -26.86 12.06 -1.75
C MET A 862 -27.05 12.05 -0.22
N ALA A 863 -26.67 10.94 0.42
CA ALA A 863 -26.60 10.82 1.87
C ALA A 863 -25.31 11.47 2.40
N ARG A 864 -25.31 11.86 3.68
CA ARG A 864 -24.14 12.43 4.36
C ARG A 864 -23.59 11.44 5.40
N PRO A 865 -22.26 11.22 5.49
CA PRO A 865 -21.20 11.73 4.58
C PRO A 865 -21.33 11.17 3.15
N PHE A 866 -20.73 11.85 2.17
CA PHE A 866 -20.82 11.42 0.77
C PHE A 866 -19.97 10.16 0.58
N SER A 867 -20.56 9.09 0.06
CA SER A 867 -19.87 7.83 -0.17
C SER A 867 -19.99 7.40 -1.62
N LEU A 868 -18.87 6.97 -2.18
CA LEU A 868 -18.73 6.52 -3.56
C LEU A 868 -18.20 5.08 -3.57
N ARG A 869 -18.82 4.22 -4.36
CA ARG A 869 -18.45 2.82 -4.52
C ARG A 869 -18.04 2.55 -5.96
N LEU A 870 -16.88 1.95 -6.12
CA LEU A 870 -16.28 1.55 -7.39
C LEU A 870 -16.16 0.03 -7.40
N ARG A 871 -16.89 -0.62 -8.30
CA ARG A 871 -16.83 -2.07 -8.44
C ARG A 871 -16.06 -2.45 -9.70
N PHE A 872 -15.02 -3.27 -9.54
CA PHE A 872 -14.11 -3.73 -10.59
C PHE A 872 -14.53 -5.11 -11.12
N GLY A 873 -13.96 -5.54 -12.25
CA GLY A 873 -14.23 -6.83 -12.86
C GLY A 873 -13.67 -8.00 -12.02
N ALA A 874 -14.29 -9.18 -12.10
CA ALA A 874 -13.92 -10.35 -11.29
C ALA A 874 -12.51 -10.91 -11.58
N ALA A 875 -11.92 -10.58 -12.74
CA ALA A 875 -10.57 -10.99 -13.11
C ALA A 875 -9.50 -9.91 -12.83
N ASP A 876 -9.91 -8.75 -12.29
CA ASP A 876 -9.03 -7.62 -12.09
C ASP A 876 -8.31 -7.72 -10.74
N ALA A 877 -7.02 -7.40 -10.74
CA ALA A 877 -6.31 -7.05 -9.51
C ALA A 877 -6.73 -5.63 -9.05
N PRO A 878 -6.64 -5.31 -7.75
CA PRO A 878 -6.83 -3.93 -7.28
C PRO A 878 -5.88 -2.97 -8.01
N PRO A 879 -6.37 -1.79 -8.45
CA PRO A 879 -5.50 -0.78 -9.02
C PRO A 879 -4.53 -0.27 -7.94
N ALA A 880 -3.29 0.02 -8.31
CA ALA A 880 -2.24 0.50 -7.40
C ALA A 880 -2.42 1.99 -7.02
N ILE A 881 -3.58 2.33 -6.43
CA ILE A 881 -3.92 3.69 -5.99
C ILE A 881 -3.16 4.00 -4.71
N VAL A 882 -2.26 4.98 -4.78
CA VAL A 882 -1.39 5.43 -3.69
C VAL A 882 -2.00 6.59 -2.93
N ALA A 883 -2.75 7.47 -3.60
CA ALA A 883 -3.43 8.57 -2.94
C ALA A 883 -4.68 9.01 -3.71
N ILE A 884 -5.66 9.52 -2.97
CA ILE A 884 -6.85 10.19 -3.53
C ILE A 884 -7.00 11.53 -2.82
N LEU A 885 -6.79 12.62 -3.56
CA LEU A 885 -6.85 13.97 -3.02
C LEU A 885 -8.03 14.75 -3.62
N PRO A 886 -8.98 15.23 -2.79
CA PRO A 886 -10.03 16.11 -3.27
C PRO A 886 -9.55 17.51 -3.66
N ASP A 887 -10.45 18.29 -4.26
CA ASP A 887 -10.22 19.66 -4.71
C ASP A 887 -9.01 19.79 -5.65
N ALA A 888 -8.95 18.88 -6.62
CA ALA A 888 -7.87 18.79 -7.58
C ALA A 888 -8.03 19.72 -8.79
N VAL A 889 -6.95 20.37 -9.18
CA VAL A 889 -6.84 21.18 -10.39
C VAL A 889 -5.52 20.89 -11.11
N SER A 890 -5.58 20.94 -12.43
CA SER A 890 -4.40 20.88 -13.29
C SER A 890 -3.99 22.27 -13.76
N ALA A 891 -2.70 22.47 -13.98
CA ALA A 891 -2.15 23.73 -14.47
C ALA A 891 -1.08 23.47 -15.53
N THR A 892 -1.09 24.22 -16.62
CA THR A 892 -0.15 24.10 -17.75
C THR A 892 0.89 25.21 -17.72
N ARG A 893 2.17 24.90 -17.99
CA ARG A 893 3.25 25.88 -17.96
C ARG A 893 3.03 26.95 -19.01
N LEU A 894 3.26 28.21 -18.64
CA LEU A 894 3.33 29.30 -19.59
C LEU A 894 4.74 29.32 -20.21
N VAL A 895 4.81 29.03 -21.50
CA VAL A 895 6.05 29.06 -22.29
C VAL A 895 6.04 30.28 -23.22
N ASP A 896 7.19 30.91 -23.40
CA ASP A 896 7.36 32.04 -24.32
C ASP A 896 8.32 31.76 -25.49
N GLY A 897 8.76 30.49 -25.62
CA GLY A 897 9.62 30.02 -26.71
C GLY A 897 11.10 30.31 -26.50
N SER A 898 11.47 30.99 -25.42
CA SER A 898 12.88 31.25 -25.06
C SER A 898 13.51 30.14 -24.20
N GLU A 899 12.73 29.14 -23.82
CA GLU A 899 13.17 28.06 -22.94
C GLU A 899 14.21 27.19 -23.63
N THR A 900 15.41 27.06 -23.04
CA THR A 900 16.46 26.15 -23.54
C THR A 900 16.40 24.78 -22.89
N ALA A 901 15.76 24.67 -21.72
CA ALA A 901 15.56 23.42 -20.99
C ALA A 901 14.24 23.45 -20.21
N MET A 902 13.50 22.34 -20.23
CA MET A 902 12.23 22.18 -19.51
C MET A 902 12.27 20.93 -18.65
N ALA A 903 13.07 20.96 -17.59
CA ALA A 903 13.09 19.88 -16.61
C ALA A 903 11.72 19.78 -15.90
N PRO A 904 11.28 18.55 -15.54
CA PRO A 904 10.15 18.34 -14.65
C PRO A 904 10.31 19.14 -13.35
N ILE A 905 9.23 19.74 -12.89
CA ILE A 905 9.16 20.42 -11.60
C ILE A 905 8.95 19.33 -10.54
N PRO A 906 9.90 19.15 -9.60
CA PRO A 906 9.79 18.10 -8.59
C PRO A 906 8.52 18.23 -7.75
N ALA A 907 7.97 17.10 -7.32
CA ALA A 907 6.86 17.03 -6.35
C ALA A 907 7.13 17.91 -5.12
N GLY A 908 6.09 18.54 -4.58
CA GLY A 908 6.18 19.45 -3.42
C GLY A 908 6.77 20.84 -3.69
N THR A 909 7.18 21.18 -4.92
CA THR A 909 7.70 22.52 -5.24
C THR A 909 6.64 23.61 -5.02
N VAL A 910 5.41 23.35 -5.45
CA VAL A 910 4.28 24.27 -5.25
C VAL A 910 3.58 23.94 -3.92
N ALA A 911 3.91 24.70 -2.87
CA ALA A 911 3.36 24.48 -1.52
C ALA A 911 2.27 25.49 -1.11
N ARG A 912 2.19 26.65 -1.78
CA ARG A 912 1.28 27.75 -1.39
C ARG A 912 0.74 28.50 -2.59
N LEU A 913 -0.54 28.85 -2.52
CA LEU A 913 -1.19 29.79 -3.42
C LEU A 913 -1.98 30.84 -2.62
N PRO A 914 -2.01 32.11 -3.07
CA PRO A 914 -2.76 33.17 -2.40
C PRO A 914 -4.25 32.79 -2.21
N GLY A 915 -4.78 33.00 -1.01
CA GLY A 915 -6.20 32.73 -0.69
C GLY A 915 -6.50 31.32 -0.16
N LEU A 916 -5.56 30.38 -0.28
CA LEU A 916 -5.68 29.00 0.23
C LEU A 916 -4.89 28.82 1.54
N ALA A 917 -5.15 27.72 2.26
CA ALA A 917 -4.34 27.31 3.41
C ALA A 917 -3.05 26.60 2.98
N GLY A 918 -3.13 25.79 1.91
CA GLY A 918 -2.00 25.05 1.35
C GLY A 918 -2.32 24.51 -0.03
N VAL A 919 -1.29 23.95 -0.68
CA VAL A 919 -1.39 23.23 -1.95
C VAL A 919 -0.51 21.99 -1.84
N ILE A 920 -1.00 20.87 -2.36
CA ILE A 920 -0.28 19.60 -2.43
C ILE A 920 0.01 19.30 -3.89
N GLN A 921 1.28 19.15 -4.22
CA GLN A 921 1.76 18.70 -5.54
C GLN A 921 2.34 17.29 -5.37
N PRO A 922 1.55 16.22 -5.56
CA PRO A 922 1.96 14.86 -5.21
C PRO A 922 2.96 14.22 -6.17
N VAL A 923 3.05 14.73 -7.41
CA VAL A 923 3.90 14.19 -8.47
C VAL A 923 4.68 15.30 -9.19
N ASP A 924 5.75 14.92 -9.86
CA ASP A 924 6.50 15.82 -10.74
C ASP A 924 5.61 16.33 -11.89
N SER A 925 5.92 17.51 -12.44
CA SER A 925 5.27 17.95 -13.67
C SER A 925 5.63 17.02 -14.84
N ALA A 926 4.68 16.81 -15.76
CA ALA A 926 4.82 15.85 -16.85
C ALA A 926 4.52 16.47 -18.22
N GLY A 927 5.14 15.91 -19.26
CA GLY A 927 4.84 16.22 -20.67
C GLY A 927 5.57 17.44 -21.27
N GLY A 928 6.41 18.12 -20.50
CA GLY A 928 7.14 19.30 -20.93
C GLY A 928 8.32 18.95 -21.83
N ARG A 929 8.48 19.69 -22.92
CA ARG A 929 9.59 19.53 -23.85
C ARG A 929 10.11 20.89 -24.29
N PRO A 930 11.44 21.11 -24.24
CA PRO A 930 12.03 22.32 -24.78
C PRO A 930 11.82 22.37 -26.32
N PRO A 931 12.03 23.54 -26.94
CA PRO A 931 12.13 23.67 -28.38
C PRO A 931 13.13 22.66 -28.96
N GLU A 932 12.85 22.17 -30.16
CA GLU A 932 13.71 21.20 -30.83
C GLU A 932 15.13 21.75 -31.04
N ALA A 933 16.14 21.02 -30.54
CA ALA A 933 17.53 21.40 -30.71
C ALA A 933 17.94 21.38 -32.20
N PRO A 934 18.85 22.26 -32.67
CA PRO A 934 19.26 22.34 -34.07
C PRO A 934 19.73 21.01 -34.67
N ALA A 935 20.50 20.22 -33.91
CA ALA A 935 20.95 18.90 -34.34
C ALA A 935 19.79 17.91 -34.56
N MET A 936 18.75 17.96 -33.72
CA MET A 936 17.58 17.09 -33.86
C MET A 936 16.67 17.55 -35.01
N LEU A 937 16.56 18.85 -35.25
CA LEU A 937 15.90 19.39 -36.44
C LEU A 937 16.59 18.89 -37.71
N ARG A 938 17.92 18.94 -37.77
CA ARG A 938 18.71 18.42 -38.89
C ARG A 938 18.46 16.92 -39.09
N ALA A 939 18.48 16.15 -38.01
CA ALA A 939 18.18 14.71 -38.01
C ALA A 939 16.77 14.42 -38.55
N ARG A 940 15.74 15.04 -37.96
CA ARG A 940 14.33 14.87 -38.35
C ARG A 940 14.10 15.26 -39.81
N THR A 941 14.75 16.32 -40.29
CA THR A 941 14.64 16.76 -41.69
C THR A 941 15.24 15.74 -42.65
N ALA A 942 16.43 15.21 -42.33
CA ALA A 942 17.07 14.16 -43.12
C ALA A 942 16.29 12.83 -43.08
N GLU A 943 15.74 12.46 -41.92
CA GLU A 943 14.87 11.30 -41.78
C GLU A 943 13.63 11.48 -42.67
N ARG A 944 12.98 12.66 -42.60
CA ARG A 944 11.76 12.96 -43.35
C ARG A 944 11.97 12.97 -44.86
N THR A 945 13.12 13.38 -45.38
CA THR A 945 13.39 13.30 -46.83
C THR A 945 13.56 11.87 -47.31
N ARG A 946 14.02 10.95 -46.44
CA ARG A 946 14.11 9.52 -46.72
C ARG A 946 12.77 8.81 -46.61
N HIS A 947 12.13 8.84 -45.44
CA HIS A 947 10.89 8.08 -45.19
C HIS A 947 9.65 8.77 -45.77
N ARG A 948 9.71 10.06 -46.11
CA ARG A 948 8.62 10.85 -46.74
C ARG A 948 7.27 10.75 -46.03
N ALA A 949 7.31 10.64 -44.70
CA ALA A 949 6.14 10.36 -43.85
C ALA A 949 5.34 9.11 -44.30
N ARG A 950 6.05 8.02 -44.62
CA ARG A 950 5.48 6.70 -44.90
C ARG A 950 6.23 5.64 -44.11
N ALA A 951 5.50 4.68 -43.55
CA ALA A 951 6.04 3.55 -42.83
C ALA A 951 6.21 2.35 -43.79
N ALA A 952 7.25 2.38 -44.62
CA ALA A 952 7.48 1.38 -45.66
C ALA A 952 8.46 0.28 -45.25
N SER A 953 9.50 0.62 -44.49
CA SER A 953 10.52 -0.30 -43.97
C SER A 953 10.62 -0.26 -42.45
N ALA A 954 11.30 -1.24 -41.85
CA ALA A 954 11.57 -1.27 -40.41
C ALA A 954 12.27 0.02 -39.94
N TRP A 955 13.25 0.50 -40.70
CA TRP A 955 13.94 1.77 -40.42
C TRP A 955 12.98 2.96 -40.42
N ASP A 956 12.06 3.03 -41.39
CA ASP A 956 11.08 4.13 -41.47
C ASP A 956 10.16 4.14 -40.24
N VAL A 957 9.69 2.96 -39.82
CA VAL A 957 8.86 2.81 -38.62
C VAL A 957 9.64 3.22 -37.37
N GLU A 958 10.87 2.71 -37.18
CA GLU A 958 11.72 3.06 -36.04
C GLU A 958 11.92 4.58 -35.94
N ARG A 959 12.24 5.26 -37.05
CA ARG A 959 12.45 6.72 -37.05
C ARG A 959 11.15 7.50 -36.87
N LEU A 960 10.05 7.07 -37.47
CA LEU A 960 8.74 7.69 -37.26
C LEU A 960 8.32 7.60 -35.79
N VAL A 961 8.43 6.43 -35.17
CA VAL A 961 8.10 6.21 -33.75
C VAL A 961 8.93 7.14 -32.87
N LEU A 962 10.26 7.15 -33.02
CA LEU A 962 11.11 8.03 -32.21
C LEU A 962 10.84 9.52 -32.47
N SER A 963 10.53 9.90 -33.72
CA SER A 963 10.27 11.30 -34.07
C SER A 963 8.97 11.85 -33.52
N GLU A 964 7.90 11.04 -33.54
CA GLU A 964 6.55 11.47 -33.17
C GLU A 964 6.23 11.16 -31.69
N PHE A 965 6.91 10.17 -31.09
CA PHE A 965 6.75 9.78 -29.70
C PHE A 965 8.09 9.89 -28.92
N PRO A 966 8.52 11.11 -28.55
CA PRO A 966 9.74 11.32 -27.77
C PRO A 966 9.76 10.66 -26.39
N ASP A 967 8.60 10.26 -25.85
CA ASP A 967 8.51 9.48 -24.61
C ASP A 967 9.01 8.03 -24.79
N ILE A 968 9.24 7.61 -26.04
CA ILE A 968 9.93 6.36 -26.39
C ILE A 968 11.43 6.64 -26.52
N ALA A 969 12.21 5.98 -25.65
CA ALA A 969 13.67 6.05 -25.69
C ALA A 969 14.24 5.10 -26.75
N GLN A 970 13.65 3.91 -26.88
CA GLN A 970 14.14 2.88 -27.79
C GLN A 970 13.00 2.18 -28.53
N VAL A 971 13.28 1.80 -29.77
CA VAL A 971 12.36 1.03 -30.61
C VAL A 971 13.11 -0.01 -31.42
N ARG A 972 12.49 -1.17 -31.62
CA ARG A 972 12.94 -2.21 -32.51
C ARG A 972 11.76 -2.75 -33.32
N VAL A 973 11.91 -2.88 -34.63
CA VAL A 973 10.84 -3.38 -35.51
C VAL A 973 11.25 -4.71 -36.12
N LEU A 974 10.41 -5.73 -35.95
CA LEU A 974 10.63 -7.09 -36.45
C LEU A 974 9.79 -7.34 -37.70
N GLY A 975 10.44 -7.27 -38.86
CA GLY A 975 9.83 -7.46 -40.19
C GLY A 975 9.87 -8.90 -40.70
N GLU A 976 9.29 -9.13 -41.89
CA GLU A 976 9.34 -10.42 -42.57
C GLU A 976 10.80 -10.81 -42.91
N GLY A 977 11.20 -12.04 -42.58
CA GLY A 977 12.57 -12.54 -42.76
C GLY A 977 13.55 -12.23 -41.62
N ASP A 978 13.11 -11.51 -40.57
CA ASP A 978 13.94 -11.29 -39.39
C ASP A 978 14.13 -12.61 -38.61
N PRO A 979 15.38 -12.99 -38.26
CA PRO A 979 15.63 -14.19 -37.48
C PRO A 979 14.91 -14.19 -36.13
N ALA A 980 14.68 -13.03 -35.52
CA ALA A 980 13.93 -12.97 -34.28
C ALA A 980 12.47 -13.42 -34.55
N ARG A 981 11.83 -12.99 -35.65
CA ARG A 981 10.41 -13.22 -35.95
C ARG A 981 9.96 -14.68 -35.76
N GLU A 982 8.95 -14.90 -34.91
CA GLU A 982 8.34 -16.22 -34.77
C GLU A 982 7.73 -16.63 -36.10
N THR A 983 7.99 -17.87 -36.54
CA THR A 983 7.64 -18.42 -37.86
C THR A 983 6.13 -18.38 -38.18
N MET A 984 5.28 -18.01 -37.21
CA MET A 984 3.82 -17.98 -37.31
C MET A 984 3.20 -16.57 -37.25
N ALA A 985 3.96 -15.50 -37.01
CA ALA A 985 3.38 -14.16 -36.88
C ALA A 985 3.11 -13.52 -38.25
N SER A 986 1.84 -13.21 -38.55
CA SER A 986 1.43 -12.48 -39.78
C SER A 986 1.55 -10.95 -39.67
N GLU A 987 2.05 -10.45 -38.54
CA GLU A 987 2.02 -9.02 -38.16
C GLU A 987 3.44 -8.44 -38.08
N ILE A 988 3.58 -7.13 -38.31
CA ILE A 988 4.81 -6.36 -38.07
C ILE A 988 4.81 -5.99 -36.58
N THR A 989 5.76 -6.52 -35.84
CA THR A 989 5.87 -6.28 -34.40
C THR A 989 6.81 -5.12 -34.14
N VAL A 990 6.31 -4.11 -33.42
CA VAL A 990 7.05 -2.92 -32.99
C VAL A 990 7.24 -3.03 -31.48
N ILE A 991 8.48 -3.22 -31.05
CA ILE A 991 8.85 -3.33 -29.64
C ILE A 991 9.32 -1.95 -29.18
N VAL A 992 8.73 -1.42 -28.11
CA VAL A 992 9.03 -0.07 -27.62
C VAL A 992 9.47 -0.10 -26.16
N ILE A 993 10.48 0.72 -25.84
CA ILE A 993 10.95 0.95 -24.47
C ILE A 993 10.80 2.46 -24.18
N PRO A 994 9.99 2.86 -23.19
CA PRO A 994 9.82 4.26 -22.86
C PRO A 994 11.05 4.83 -22.17
N ALA A 995 11.21 6.15 -22.22
CA ALA A 995 12.25 6.85 -21.50
C ALA A 995 12.06 6.72 -19.99
N LEU A 996 13.13 6.38 -19.27
CA LEU A 996 13.10 6.25 -17.82
C LEU A 996 12.92 7.62 -17.17
N GLY A 997 11.92 7.74 -16.28
CA GLY A 997 11.92 8.80 -15.27
C GLY A 997 13.07 8.55 -14.27
N ALA A 998 13.61 9.62 -13.69
CA ALA A 998 14.65 9.50 -12.66
C ALA A 998 14.18 8.53 -11.55
N GLY A 999 14.89 7.41 -11.38
CA GLY A 999 14.63 6.43 -10.32
C GLY A 999 13.93 5.10 -10.72
N ALA A 1000 13.51 4.91 -11.98
CA ALA A 1000 12.82 3.68 -12.38
C ALA A 1000 13.76 2.62 -13.00
N TRP A 1001 14.26 1.69 -12.20
CA TRP A 1001 14.87 0.42 -12.63
C TRP A 1001 14.09 -0.72 -11.94
N PRO A 1002 13.74 -1.86 -12.59
CA PRO A 1002 14.48 -2.50 -13.69
C PRO A 1002 13.72 -2.79 -15.01
N ARG A 1003 12.44 -2.45 -15.19
CA ARG A 1003 11.64 -2.97 -16.33
C ARG A 1003 10.58 -2.00 -16.86
N PRO A 1004 10.96 -0.94 -17.59
CA PRO A 1004 10.00 0.04 -18.08
C PRO A 1004 9.08 -0.51 -19.16
N THR A 1005 7.76 -0.38 -18.99
CA THR A 1005 6.76 -0.75 -19.99
C THR A 1005 5.99 0.47 -20.46
N ALA A 1006 5.59 0.48 -21.74
CA ALA A 1006 4.81 1.59 -22.27
C ALA A 1006 3.34 1.45 -21.89
N ALA A 1007 2.72 2.54 -21.43
CA ALA A 1007 1.29 2.55 -21.12
C ALA A 1007 0.47 2.00 -22.33
N PRO A 1008 -0.56 1.17 -22.12
CA PRO A 1008 -1.35 0.58 -23.20
C PRO A 1008 -1.89 1.60 -24.21
N GLN A 1009 -2.25 2.79 -23.72
CA GLN A 1009 -2.74 3.91 -24.53
C GLN A 1009 -1.64 4.48 -25.43
N LEU A 1010 -0.41 4.60 -24.92
CA LEU A 1010 0.74 5.04 -25.72
C LEU A 1010 1.03 4.02 -26.82
N ARG A 1011 0.98 2.72 -26.50
CA ARG A 1011 1.14 1.65 -27.50
C ARG A 1011 0.04 1.66 -28.56
N ALA A 1012 -1.22 1.85 -28.15
CA ALA A 1012 -2.34 1.99 -29.08
C ALA A 1012 -2.19 3.22 -29.98
N ALA A 1013 -1.82 4.38 -29.41
CA ALA A 1013 -1.56 5.60 -30.17
C ALA A 1013 -0.41 5.42 -31.18
N ILE A 1014 0.65 4.72 -30.81
CA ILE A 1014 1.73 4.35 -31.74
C ILE A 1014 1.20 3.42 -32.84
N ALA A 1015 0.45 2.38 -32.48
CA ALA A 1015 -0.08 1.41 -33.44
C ALA A 1015 -0.99 2.10 -34.48
N ASP A 1016 -1.96 2.89 -34.02
CA ASP A 1016 -2.89 3.64 -34.87
C ASP A 1016 -2.16 4.63 -35.76
N ARG A 1017 -1.17 5.33 -35.20
CA ARG A 1017 -0.41 6.33 -35.94
C ARG A 1017 0.43 5.70 -37.04
N ILE A 1018 1.16 4.62 -36.75
CA ILE A 1018 1.97 3.94 -37.76
C ILE A 1018 1.07 3.23 -38.78
N ALA A 1019 -0.06 2.64 -38.37
CA ALA A 1019 -1.02 2.04 -39.29
C ALA A 1019 -1.57 3.06 -40.30
N GLY A 1020 -1.83 4.30 -39.88
CA GLY A 1020 -2.22 5.40 -40.76
C GLY A 1020 -1.14 5.86 -41.75
N LEU A 1021 0.13 5.53 -41.51
CA LEU A 1021 1.28 5.88 -42.38
C LEU A 1021 1.79 4.69 -43.21
N ALA A 1022 1.35 3.48 -42.88
CA ALA A 1022 1.77 2.24 -43.52
C ALA A 1022 0.85 1.86 -44.69
N SER A 1023 1.18 0.74 -45.34
CA SER A 1023 0.29 0.09 -46.30
C SER A 1023 -0.98 -0.40 -45.60
N PRO A 1024 -2.18 -0.32 -46.21
CA PRO A 1024 -3.40 -0.88 -45.64
C PRO A 1024 -3.36 -2.40 -45.45
N PHE A 1025 -2.38 -3.08 -46.07
CA PHE A 1025 -2.13 -4.51 -45.89
C PHE A 1025 -1.19 -4.82 -44.70
N ALA A 1026 -0.52 -3.81 -44.14
CA ALA A 1026 0.36 -4.00 -42.99
C ALA A 1026 -0.49 -4.13 -41.71
N ARG A 1027 -0.32 -5.24 -41.01
CA ARG A 1027 -0.86 -5.43 -39.66
C ARG A 1027 0.22 -5.06 -38.66
N ILE A 1028 -0.02 -4.07 -37.82
CA ILE A 1028 0.99 -3.51 -36.92
C ILE A 1028 0.59 -3.78 -35.49
N ALA A 1029 1.47 -4.44 -34.75
CA ALA A 1029 1.30 -4.71 -33.33
C ALA A 1029 2.41 -4.02 -32.54
N VAL A 1030 2.05 -3.19 -31.57
CA VAL A 1030 3.01 -2.54 -30.67
C VAL A 1030 3.00 -3.27 -29.33
N VAL A 1031 4.15 -3.81 -28.93
CA VAL A 1031 4.27 -4.68 -27.76
C VAL A 1031 5.37 -4.22 -26.82
N ASP A 1032 5.25 -4.59 -25.55
CA ASP A 1032 6.33 -4.40 -24.59
C ASP A 1032 7.39 -5.50 -24.75
N PRO A 1033 8.66 -5.24 -24.39
CA PRO A 1033 9.69 -6.26 -24.37
C PRO A 1033 9.48 -7.28 -23.23
N VAL A 1034 10.00 -8.50 -23.41
CA VAL A 1034 10.13 -9.49 -22.32
C VAL A 1034 11.52 -9.34 -21.72
N TYR A 1035 11.61 -8.75 -20.54
CA TYR A 1035 12.89 -8.57 -19.83
C TYR A 1035 13.40 -9.89 -19.24
N VAL A 1036 14.68 -10.20 -19.48
CA VAL A 1036 15.35 -11.42 -19.02
C VAL A 1036 16.59 -11.03 -18.22
N GLY A 1037 16.69 -11.54 -16.99
CA GLY A 1037 17.84 -11.29 -16.13
C GLY A 1037 19.09 -11.99 -16.67
N VAL A 1038 20.19 -11.26 -16.79
CA VAL A 1038 21.51 -11.82 -17.08
C VAL A 1038 22.28 -11.87 -15.77
N ASP A 1039 22.38 -13.06 -15.20
CA ASP A 1039 23.16 -13.28 -14.00
C ASP A 1039 24.61 -13.53 -14.40
N VAL A 1040 25.54 -12.85 -13.73
CA VAL A 1040 26.97 -12.88 -14.06
C VAL A 1040 27.75 -13.26 -12.82
N THR A 1041 28.47 -14.38 -12.88
CA THR A 1041 29.45 -14.74 -11.86
C THR A 1041 30.85 -14.66 -12.44
N ALA A 1042 31.70 -13.77 -11.92
CA ALA A 1042 33.05 -13.60 -12.43
C ALA A 1042 34.12 -13.59 -11.33
N CYS A 1043 35.27 -14.18 -11.63
CA CYS A 1043 36.48 -14.13 -10.83
C CYS A 1043 37.56 -13.38 -11.61
N LEU A 1044 37.95 -12.21 -11.08
CA LEU A 1044 38.84 -11.25 -11.73
C LEU A 1044 40.16 -11.13 -10.96
N VAL A 1045 41.26 -10.88 -11.68
CA VAL A 1045 42.53 -10.45 -11.09
C VAL A 1045 42.64 -8.96 -11.35
N LEU A 1046 42.71 -8.17 -10.29
CA LEU A 1046 42.71 -6.71 -10.34
C LEU A 1046 44.03 -6.14 -9.84
N ASP A 1047 44.40 -4.96 -10.35
CA ASP A 1047 45.54 -4.20 -9.81
C ASP A 1047 45.19 -3.48 -8.50
N ARG A 1048 43.89 -3.19 -8.29
CA ARG A 1048 43.32 -2.66 -7.03
C ARG A 1048 42.07 -3.44 -6.67
N PHE A 1049 41.85 -3.73 -5.39
CA PHE A 1049 40.67 -4.44 -4.89
C PHE A 1049 39.42 -3.55 -4.84
N ASP A 1050 39.01 -3.02 -5.99
CA ASP A 1050 37.77 -2.26 -6.11
C ASP A 1050 36.93 -2.83 -7.25
N LEU A 1051 35.78 -3.39 -6.89
CA LEU A 1051 34.84 -4.03 -7.81
C LEU A 1051 33.66 -3.11 -8.14
N GLU A 1052 33.46 -2.02 -7.39
CA GLU A 1052 32.29 -1.14 -7.54
C GLU A 1052 32.24 -0.44 -8.91
N PRO A 1053 33.36 0.08 -9.46
CA PRO A 1053 33.37 0.64 -10.81
C PRO A 1053 33.03 -0.40 -11.88
N ILE A 1054 33.59 -1.61 -11.75
CA ILE A 1054 33.40 -2.71 -12.71
C ILE A 1054 31.94 -3.19 -12.66
N GLN A 1055 31.38 -3.34 -11.45
CA GLN A 1055 29.99 -3.73 -11.27
C GLN A 1055 29.04 -2.68 -11.86
N THR A 1056 29.29 -1.40 -11.59
CA THR A 1056 28.49 -0.29 -12.14
C THR A 1056 28.55 -0.26 -13.66
N ALA A 1057 29.75 -0.42 -14.24
CA ALA A 1057 29.96 -0.44 -15.68
C ALA A 1057 29.34 -1.69 -16.35
N LEU A 1058 29.33 -2.84 -15.67
CA LEU A 1058 28.67 -4.06 -16.13
C LEU A 1058 27.14 -3.93 -16.08
N ILE A 1059 26.59 -3.31 -15.02
CA ILE A 1059 25.16 -2.97 -14.95
C ILE A 1059 24.78 -2.06 -16.11
N ALA A 1060 25.61 -1.05 -16.41
CA ALA A 1060 25.41 -0.18 -17.56
C ALA A 1060 25.43 -0.96 -18.88
N LEU A 1061 26.40 -1.86 -19.10
CA LEU A 1061 26.47 -2.70 -20.31
C LEU A 1061 25.19 -3.52 -20.54
N LEU A 1062 24.65 -4.08 -19.45
CA LEU A 1062 23.43 -4.91 -19.45
C LEU A 1062 22.14 -4.09 -19.44
N THR A 1063 22.24 -2.77 -19.29
CA THR A 1063 21.08 -1.86 -19.28
C THR A 1063 20.71 -1.47 -20.71
N PRO A 1064 19.49 -1.81 -21.19
CA PRO A 1064 19.03 -1.35 -22.49
C PRO A 1064 19.08 0.18 -22.59
N GLY A 1065 20.00 0.70 -23.40
CA GLY A 1065 20.12 2.13 -23.67
C GLY A 1065 21.10 2.93 -22.85
N ALA A 1066 21.78 2.32 -21.87
CA ALA A 1066 22.97 2.95 -21.28
C ALA A 1066 24.16 2.90 -22.24
N GLU A 1067 25.16 3.72 -21.97
CA GLU A 1067 26.48 3.62 -22.60
C GLU A 1067 27.51 3.24 -21.52
N PRO A 1068 28.32 2.20 -21.73
CA PRO A 1068 28.37 1.31 -22.90
C PRO A 1068 27.12 0.41 -22.99
N SER A 1069 26.72 0.00 -24.20
CA SER A 1069 25.63 -0.98 -24.39
C SER A 1069 26.12 -2.22 -25.12
N MET A 1070 25.49 -3.35 -24.83
CA MET A 1070 25.67 -4.58 -25.59
C MET A 1070 25.09 -4.44 -27.01
N ASP A 1071 25.93 -4.65 -28.02
CA ASP A 1071 25.53 -4.73 -29.44
C ASP A 1071 25.93 -6.11 -29.97
N LEU A 1072 24.96 -7.02 -29.96
CA LEU A 1072 25.06 -8.36 -30.49
C LEU A 1072 24.06 -8.53 -31.63
N ASP A 1073 24.30 -9.51 -32.50
CA ASP A 1073 23.29 -9.90 -33.47
C ASP A 1073 22.02 -10.40 -32.77
N ASP A 1074 20.85 -10.15 -33.36
CA ASP A 1074 19.54 -10.57 -32.83
C ASP A 1074 19.35 -12.11 -32.79
N ALA A 1075 20.42 -12.87 -33.08
CA ALA A 1075 20.51 -14.32 -32.95
C ALA A 1075 21.41 -14.76 -31.77
N ALA A 1076 21.90 -13.83 -30.95
CA ALA A 1076 22.79 -14.11 -29.84
C ALA A 1076 22.14 -14.96 -28.74
N ASP A 1077 22.90 -15.95 -28.26
CA ASP A 1077 22.57 -16.80 -27.12
C ASP A 1077 23.46 -16.49 -25.91
N ALA A 1078 23.33 -17.28 -24.85
CA ALA A 1078 24.10 -17.08 -23.62
C ALA A 1078 25.63 -17.14 -23.83
N ASP A 1079 26.12 -17.89 -24.83
CA ASP A 1079 27.55 -17.98 -25.13
C ASP A 1079 28.07 -16.67 -25.75
N HIS A 1080 27.27 -16.06 -26.63
CA HIS A 1080 27.58 -14.75 -27.21
C HIS A 1080 27.59 -13.65 -26.14
N VAL A 1081 26.61 -13.67 -25.22
CA VAL A 1081 26.56 -12.74 -24.08
C VAL A 1081 27.78 -12.91 -23.18
N ARG A 1082 28.17 -14.16 -22.85
CA ARG A 1082 29.39 -14.45 -22.08
C ARG A 1082 30.63 -13.90 -22.77
N ALA A 1083 30.77 -14.12 -24.07
CA ALA A 1083 31.90 -13.61 -24.84
C ALA A 1083 31.95 -12.07 -24.87
N ALA A 1084 30.79 -11.40 -24.98
CA ALA A 1084 30.70 -9.94 -24.92
C ALA A 1084 31.10 -9.40 -23.54
N ILE A 1085 30.59 -9.99 -22.46
CA ILE A 1085 30.94 -9.62 -21.09
C ILE A 1085 32.42 -9.87 -20.82
N ALA A 1086 32.98 -11.00 -21.23
CA ALA A 1086 34.40 -11.28 -21.06
C ALA A 1086 35.28 -10.26 -21.81
N ARG A 1087 34.89 -9.86 -23.03
CA ARG A 1087 35.61 -8.82 -23.79
C ARG A 1087 35.52 -7.46 -23.09
N PHE A 1088 34.33 -7.11 -22.60
CA PHE A 1088 34.11 -5.86 -21.87
C PHE A 1088 34.92 -5.78 -20.58
N LEU A 1089 34.92 -6.87 -19.79
CA LEU A 1089 35.68 -6.96 -18.54
C LEU A 1089 37.19 -6.88 -18.80
N ARG A 1090 37.72 -7.48 -19.87
CA ARG A 1090 39.15 -7.35 -20.26
C ARG A 1090 39.55 -5.93 -20.65
N ALA A 1091 38.61 -5.13 -21.14
CA ALA A 1091 38.86 -3.76 -21.56
C ALA A 1091 38.80 -2.76 -20.39
N GLN A 1092 38.39 -3.19 -19.19
CA GLN A 1092 38.38 -2.32 -18.03
C GLN A 1092 39.81 -2.09 -17.52
N PRO A 1093 40.22 -0.83 -17.25
CA PRO A 1093 41.58 -0.50 -16.86
C PRO A 1093 42.00 -1.14 -15.53
N GLU A 1094 41.06 -1.53 -14.68
CA GLU A 1094 41.31 -2.15 -13.39
C GLU A 1094 41.53 -3.67 -13.48
N VAL A 1095 41.18 -4.31 -14.61
CA VAL A 1095 41.20 -5.77 -14.79
C VAL A 1095 42.48 -6.22 -15.47
N ARG A 1096 43.35 -6.90 -14.71
CA ARG A 1096 44.60 -7.49 -15.23
C ARG A 1096 44.35 -8.80 -15.97
N SER A 1097 43.49 -9.67 -15.42
CA SER A 1097 43.10 -10.91 -16.08
C SER A 1097 41.77 -11.45 -15.59
N ILE A 1098 41.15 -12.32 -16.39
CA ILE A 1098 39.89 -12.99 -16.07
C ILE A 1098 40.19 -14.46 -15.80
N GLN A 1099 39.90 -14.95 -14.58
CA GLN A 1099 40.03 -16.38 -14.27
C GLN A 1099 38.79 -17.17 -14.71
N ARG A 1100 37.60 -16.62 -14.47
CA ARG A 1100 36.34 -17.29 -14.75
C ARG A 1100 35.23 -16.27 -14.97
N VAL A 1101 34.35 -16.52 -15.94
CA VAL A 1101 33.09 -15.78 -16.17
C VAL A 1101 32.04 -16.81 -16.57
N ASP A 1102 31.01 -16.92 -15.74
CA ASP A 1102 29.79 -17.67 -16.04
C ASP A 1102 28.63 -16.70 -16.21
N VAL A 1103 27.75 -17.02 -17.16
CA VAL A 1103 26.57 -16.22 -17.47
C VAL A 1103 25.37 -17.13 -17.59
N THR A 1104 24.29 -16.78 -16.88
CA THR A 1104 22.99 -17.46 -16.99
C THR A 1104 21.89 -16.46 -17.34
N LEU A 1105 20.89 -16.92 -18.09
CA LEU A 1105 19.73 -16.11 -18.48
C LEU A 1105 18.51 -16.56 -17.67
N ALA A 1106 18.11 -15.78 -16.67
CA ALA A 1106 16.94 -16.03 -15.84
C ALA A 1106 15.67 -15.49 -16.50
N GLY A 1107 14.77 -16.39 -16.94
CA GLY A 1107 13.46 -16.02 -17.48
C GLY A 1107 12.84 -17.09 -18.40
N PRO A 1108 11.59 -16.88 -18.84
CA PRO A 1108 10.91 -17.80 -19.76
C PRO A 1108 11.62 -17.87 -21.12
N ASP A 1109 11.69 -19.06 -21.72
CA ASP A 1109 12.28 -19.32 -23.05
C ASP A 1109 11.32 -18.98 -24.21
N THR A 1110 10.42 -18.03 -24.03
CA THR A 1110 9.39 -17.66 -25.02
C THR A 1110 9.28 -16.14 -25.15
N GLY A 1111 9.02 -15.64 -26.35
CA GLY A 1111 8.89 -14.22 -26.66
C GLY A 1111 10.20 -13.46 -26.91
N TRP A 1112 10.09 -12.13 -27.03
CA TRP A 1112 11.15 -11.19 -27.38
C TRP A 1112 12.02 -10.83 -26.16
N ARG A 1113 13.17 -11.47 -26.00
CA ARG A 1113 14.00 -11.37 -24.79
C ARG A 1113 14.92 -10.16 -24.84
N VAL A 1114 14.79 -9.25 -23.89
CA VAL A 1114 15.68 -8.10 -23.71
C VAL A 1114 16.54 -8.33 -22.46
N PRO A 1115 17.87 -8.41 -22.59
CA PRO A 1115 18.74 -8.64 -21.45
C PRO A 1115 18.72 -7.42 -20.52
N ILE A 1116 18.62 -7.68 -19.22
CA ILE A 1116 18.81 -6.70 -18.14
C ILE A 1116 19.73 -7.29 -17.09
N ALA A 1117 20.36 -6.44 -16.27
CA ALA A 1117 21.15 -6.91 -15.13
C ALA A 1117 20.30 -7.80 -14.20
N GLY A 1118 20.74 -9.04 -14.00
CA GLY A 1118 20.21 -9.97 -13.00
C GLY A 1118 21.07 -9.94 -11.74
N GLU A 1119 21.41 -11.11 -11.21
CA GLU A 1119 22.33 -11.25 -10.09
C GLU A 1119 23.79 -11.13 -10.56
N ILE A 1120 24.51 -10.11 -10.09
CA ILE A 1120 25.93 -9.89 -10.45
C ILE A 1120 26.79 -10.21 -9.22
N ALA A 1121 27.55 -11.30 -9.31
CA ALA A 1121 28.49 -11.75 -8.29
C ALA A 1121 29.92 -11.64 -8.82
N LEU A 1122 30.63 -10.58 -8.42
CA LEU A 1122 32.04 -10.39 -8.76
C LEU A 1122 32.93 -10.77 -7.57
N THR A 1123 34.01 -11.48 -7.85
CA THR A 1123 35.05 -11.82 -6.88
C THR A 1123 36.42 -11.42 -7.44
N SER A 1124 37.31 -10.98 -6.56
CA SER A 1124 38.65 -10.55 -6.94
C SER A 1124 39.72 -11.39 -6.24
N VAL A 1125 40.77 -11.75 -6.97
CA VAL A 1125 41.97 -12.42 -6.42
C VAL A 1125 43.14 -11.43 -6.40
N ALA A 1126 43.96 -11.49 -5.36
CA ALA A 1126 45.17 -10.68 -5.25
C ALA A 1126 46.10 -10.93 -6.46
N ALA A 1127 46.52 -9.87 -7.16
CA ALA A 1127 47.66 -9.93 -8.06
C ALA A 1127 48.93 -10.15 -7.23
N SER A 1128 49.21 -11.40 -6.82
CA SER A 1128 50.48 -11.72 -6.17
C SER A 1128 51.60 -11.45 -7.18
N ALA A 1129 52.53 -10.57 -6.79
CA ALA A 1129 53.74 -10.26 -7.54
C ALA A 1129 54.47 -11.56 -7.93
N THR A 1130 54.30 -11.98 -9.18
CA THR A 1130 55.17 -12.94 -9.84
C THR A 1130 56.13 -12.14 -10.70
N ALA A 1131 57.11 -11.53 -10.03
CA ALA A 1131 58.38 -11.20 -10.63
C ALA A 1131 59.35 -12.34 -10.29
N SER A 1132 59.46 -13.32 -11.18
CA SER A 1132 60.71 -14.05 -11.48
C SER A 1132 60.41 -15.20 -12.46
N TRP A 1133 60.72 -14.98 -13.73
CA TRP A 1133 61.49 -15.90 -14.56
C TRP A 1133 62.28 -15.07 -15.58
#